data_AF-A0A9D2GKM9-F1
#
_entry.id   AF-A0A9D2GKM9-F1
#
_cell.length_a   1.000
_cell.length_b   1.000
_cell.length_c   1.000
_cell.angle_alpha   90.00
_cell.angle_beta   90.00
_cell.angle_gamma   90.00
#
_symmetry.space_group_name_H-M   'P 1'
#
loop_
_entity.id
_entity.type
_entity.pdbx_description
1 polymer ?
#
loop_
_entity_poly.entity_id
_entity_poly.type
_entity_poly.pdbx_seq_one_letter_code
_entity_poly.pdbx_strand_id
1 'polypeptide(L)'
;MDIIKKIEEAREPYKSIPFWSWNNQLEEPVLAEQIDAMEAAGAGGFFMHSRGGLKTPYLSDTFFDRSAFCVDKAEKLGLSAWAYDEFGWPSGFADGRVPALGYDYQQKSLHFSRYADGDALPQRLLGCYRETAGRWSRVEQPREGDLLVSVDVNRYYIDPLNREAAAAFIRFTHEEYARRFGDKLGNQLQGFFTDEPQYANGAIPWSEALIPAFKEAYGMDILEGLCLLDVEGEGYETFRYRYYLTAARLFQEGFMKQIYDWCDAHGCKLTGHMMSEDDLVSQMRCTGGVMPCYQYFHIPGMDWLCRGIGDPSIPKQVASACAQLGKPYAISEMFALCGWDVSFEELRWIAHWHYVNGINLTCQHLEGYSLEGFRKRDYPPSVFVQESWYERYAYYNDYISRLGAALSMGEEQTGLLVVHPLRSAYILYKSSSYDALWPRSDFFKSLTERLNCLQLDHHYGDETLMEKYGRVEKGRLIIGKAAYDRVILPDLLTLSAPVLELLLAFGQQGGALYYMGSLPTLLDGAADPRLSQLAQYAKPLAFTDEALESLRPEGALRLEVKPAEGSRVHSRTRYLADGSRLYFIANLNREASARVDIRIPGAYSLSRLDLTDNTRQPVSARQEGDATAADWELEPMGALLLCAEPGSPAVYPEPEKVYLPFAPVWKIARQAENALTLDTCRYKVDDGDWQPAKNILLIQQDLLKEKRPCRLTLEYVFQAEDPAGLSELSFVTETPDKYRISINGRPLAFKDEGWYTDRAFRRTSIGDYVKEGVNVITMETEFFQRQKVYDVLFGENVHETERNKLTYDTELEACYIVGRFSVKNRADWTYGERKAIFTGSDFVLAPPVEEVESRSITESGFWFFRGKLLLEQTVQVHPQPGKRYCIGFAEMDFPAGLLYVNGKEAAVVGFSPFSYDVTDLLEEGDNRISLLIFASNRNLLGPHHRVEGENYDVGPHTFLDRSRWYDGFAFVRCGFRMQQEADGCI
;
A
#
# COMPACT_ATOMS: atom_id res chain seq x y z
N MET A 1 -16.52 11.18 31.27
CA MET A 1 -15.95 12.13 30.28
C MET A 1 -16.30 11.59 28.91
N ASP A 2 -16.87 12.40 28.04
CA ASP A 2 -17.40 11.97 26.74
C ASP A 2 -16.33 11.27 25.89
N ILE A 3 -16.66 10.09 25.34
CA ILE A 3 -15.75 9.23 24.59
C ILE A 3 -15.21 9.92 23.33
N ILE A 4 -16.04 10.70 22.65
CA ILE A 4 -15.69 11.50 21.49
C ILE A 4 -14.59 12.51 21.82
N LYS A 5 -14.70 13.17 22.97
CA LYS A 5 -13.69 14.11 23.45
C LYS A 5 -12.37 13.40 23.76
N LYS A 6 -12.42 12.21 24.38
CA LYS A 6 -11.22 11.41 24.64
C LYS A 6 -10.52 10.99 23.34
N ILE A 7 -11.28 10.64 22.30
CA ILE A 7 -10.72 10.24 21.00
C ILE A 7 -9.99 11.42 20.37
N GLU A 8 -10.61 12.60 20.38
CA GLU A 8 -10.00 13.82 19.85
C GLU A 8 -8.72 14.20 20.58
N GLU A 9 -8.69 14.11 21.91
CA GLU A 9 -7.49 14.41 22.71
C GLU A 9 -6.37 13.38 22.51
N ALA A 10 -6.70 12.15 22.09
CA ALA A 10 -5.75 11.06 21.91
C ALA A 10 -5.23 10.91 20.46
N ARG A 11 -5.75 11.67 19.48
CA ARG A 11 -5.49 11.41 18.05
C ARG A 11 -4.12 11.82 17.53
N GLU A 12 -3.44 12.76 18.18
CA GLU A 12 -2.19 13.34 17.68
C GLU A 12 -1.11 12.30 17.29
N PRO A 13 -0.80 11.27 18.11
CA PRO A 13 0.18 10.25 17.75
C PRO A 13 -0.24 9.29 16.62
N TYR A 14 -1.50 9.38 16.17
CA TYR A 14 -2.09 8.53 15.14
C TYR A 14 -2.32 9.26 13.81
N LYS A 15 -1.89 10.53 13.71
CA LYS A 15 -1.84 11.23 12.43
C LYS A 15 -0.90 10.51 11.46
N SER A 16 -1.25 10.53 10.18
CA SER A 16 -0.49 9.85 9.14
C SER A 16 0.93 10.38 9.00
N ILE A 17 1.84 9.50 8.58
CA ILE A 17 3.24 9.85 8.29
C ILE A 17 3.53 9.40 6.86
N PRO A 18 3.19 10.19 5.83
CA PRO A 18 3.38 9.83 4.42
C PRO A 18 4.85 9.65 4.04
N PHE A 19 5.07 8.83 3.00
CA PHE A 19 6.31 8.89 2.24
C PHE A 19 6.35 10.14 1.39
N TRP A 20 7.34 10.99 1.59
CA TRP A 20 7.59 12.14 0.75
C TRP A 20 8.76 11.85 -0.21
N SER A 21 8.41 11.46 -1.43
CA SER A 21 9.33 11.00 -2.45
C SER A 21 10.16 12.15 -3.01
N TRP A 22 11.36 12.30 -2.46
CA TRP A 22 12.42 13.17 -2.95
C TRP A 22 12.97 12.61 -4.25
N ASN A 23 12.40 13.09 -5.36
CA ASN A 23 12.61 12.54 -6.69
C ASN A 23 13.03 13.60 -7.71
N ASN A 24 13.52 14.78 -7.31
CA ASN A 24 13.99 15.80 -8.26
C ASN A 24 15.11 16.67 -7.66
N GLN A 25 15.38 17.85 -8.21
CA GLN A 25 16.25 18.84 -7.58
C GLN A 25 15.54 19.44 -6.36
N LEU A 26 16.14 19.28 -5.17
CA LEU A 26 15.54 19.71 -3.92
C LEU A 26 15.81 21.20 -3.67
N GLU A 27 14.73 21.98 -3.61
CA GLU A 27 14.75 23.43 -3.45
C GLU A 27 13.98 23.85 -2.21
N GLU A 28 14.62 24.60 -1.31
CA GLU A 28 14.02 25.01 -0.03
C GLU A 28 12.62 25.66 -0.14
N PRO A 29 12.31 26.54 -1.11
CA PRO A 29 10.97 27.09 -1.24
C PRO A 29 9.91 26.02 -1.54
N VAL A 30 10.24 25.01 -2.35
CA VAL A 30 9.32 23.91 -2.68
C VAL A 30 9.19 22.97 -1.50
N LEU A 31 10.30 22.60 -0.85
CA LEU A 31 10.30 21.81 0.38
C LEU A 31 9.43 22.48 1.45
N ALA A 32 9.55 23.80 1.60
CA ALA A 32 8.77 24.58 2.55
C ALA A 32 7.27 24.51 2.26
N GLU A 33 6.86 24.78 1.02
CA GLU A 33 5.45 24.77 0.61
C GLU A 33 4.82 23.39 0.76
N GLN A 34 5.55 22.33 0.41
CA GLN A 34 5.09 20.95 0.53
C GLN A 34 4.92 20.52 1.98
N ILE A 35 5.81 20.96 2.88
CA ILE A 35 5.65 20.75 4.34
C ILE A 35 4.43 21.52 4.88
N ASP A 36 4.20 22.76 4.45
CA ASP A 36 2.99 23.51 4.85
C ASP A 36 1.72 22.82 4.32
N ALA A 37 1.77 22.24 3.12
CA ALA A 37 0.65 21.52 2.53
C ALA A 37 0.33 20.23 3.29
N MET A 38 1.33 19.46 3.71
CA MET A 38 1.16 18.28 4.58
C MET A 38 0.52 18.64 5.92
N GLU A 39 0.99 19.72 6.57
CA GLU A 39 0.42 20.21 7.84
C GLU A 39 -1.05 20.59 7.66
N ALA A 40 -1.36 21.39 6.63
CA ALA A 40 -2.71 21.82 6.33
C ALA A 40 -3.64 20.65 5.96
N ALA A 41 -3.08 19.57 5.41
CA ALA A 41 -3.78 18.32 5.10
C ALA A 41 -3.89 17.39 6.33
N GLY A 42 -3.43 17.78 7.52
CA GLY A 42 -3.59 16.99 8.75
C GLY A 42 -2.59 15.84 8.92
N ALA A 43 -1.48 15.83 8.19
CA ALA A 43 -0.40 14.87 8.40
C ALA A 43 0.29 15.12 9.76
N GLY A 44 0.82 14.06 10.37
CA GLY A 44 1.57 14.11 11.63
C GLY A 44 3.08 14.21 11.43
N GLY A 45 3.56 14.02 10.20
CA GLY A 45 4.98 13.94 9.89
C GLY A 45 5.23 13.56 8.44
N PHE A 46 6.46 13.17 8.13
CA PHE A 46 6.83 12.62 6.82
C PHE A 46 8.15 11.85 6.88
N PHE A 47 8.29 10.89 5.96
CA PHE A 47 9.56 10.21 5.67
C PHE A 47 10.21 10.86 4.45
N MET A 48 11.42 11.40 4.60
CA MET A 48 12.20 12.00 3.50
C MET A 48 12.77 10.88 2.61
N HIS A 49 11.94 10.40 1.67
CA HIS A 49 12.17 9.17 0.90
C HIS A 49 12.95 9.46 -0.38
N SER A 50 14.24 9.13 -0.40
CA SER A 50 15.08 9.29 -1.60
C SER A 50 14.68 8.29 -2.68
N ARG A 51 14.25 8.76 -3.86
CA ARG A 51 13.64 7.93 -4.89
C ARG A 51 14.12 8.25 -6.31
N GLY A 52 13.90 7.32 -7.24
CA GLY A 52 14.27 7.46 -8.65
C GLY A 52 13.93 8.83 -9.22
N GLY A 53 14.88 9.41 -9.96
CA GLY A 53 14.78 10.75 -10.50
C GLY A 53 15.41 11.86 -9.64
N LEU A 54 15.86 11.57 -8.42
CA LEU A 54 16.55 12.50 -7.54
C LEU A 54 17.80 13.08 -8.20
N LYS A 55 17.83 14.41 -8.39
CA LYS A 55 18.97 15.14 -8.98
C LYS A 55 19.96 15.63 -7.91
N THR A 56 19.51 15.81 -6.66
CA THR A 56 20.38 16.16 -5.53
C THR A 56 21.14 14.92 -5.06
N PRO A 57 22.49 14.87 -5.11
CA PRO A 57 23.21 13.64 -4.82
C PRO A 57 22.99 13.14 -3.38
N TYR A 58 22.59 11.88 -3.22
CA TYR A 58 22.35 11.25 -1.92
C TYR A 58 23.59 11.29 -1.02
N LEU A 59 23.38 11.57 0.28
CA LEU A 59 24.43 11.74 1.30
C LEU A 59 25.47 12.84 1.01
N SER A 60 25.18 13.76 0.07
CA SER A 60 26.02 14.96 -0.12
C SER A 60 25.76 16.01 0.96
N ASP A 61 26.65 17.00 1.10
CA ASP A 61 26.43 18.14 1.99
C ASP A 61 25.10 18.84 1.66
N THR A 62 24.81 19.07 0.37
CA THR A 62 23.53 19.65 -0.06
C THR A 62 22.33 18.81 0.37
N PHE A 63 22.40 17.48 0.28
CA PHE A 63 21.32 16.59 0.72
C PHE A 63 21.05 16.75 2.22
N PHE A 64 22.10 16.81 3.03
CA PHE A 64 21.98 17.01 4.48
C PHE A 64 21.53 18.42 4.84
N ASP A 65 21.94 19.46 4.10
CA ASP A 65 21.45 20.82 4.28
C ASP A 65 19.94 20.92 4.02
N ARG A 66 19.45 20.24 2.97
CA ARG A 66 18.00 20.14 2.67
C ARG A 66 17.25 19.36 3.75
N SER A 67 17.85 18.27 4.24
CA SER A 67 17.28 17.47 5.34
C SER A 67 17.21 18.27 6.63
N ALA A 68 18.25 19.03 6.98
CA ALA A 68 18.26 19.91 8.14
C ALA A 68 17.21 21.02 8.04
N PHE A 69 17.04 21.61 6.85
CA PHE A 69 15.97 22.57 6.59
C PHE A 69 14.58 21.99 6.85
N CYS A 70 14.31 20.78 6.35
CA CYS A 70 13.04 20.10 6.54
C CYS A 70 12.78 19.75 8.01
N VAL A 71 13.79 19.26 8.74
CA VAL A 71 13.71 18.97 10.17
C VAL A 71 13.39 20.23 10.99
N ASP A 72 14.06 21.34 10.71
CA ASP A 72 13.85 22.62 11.41
C ASP A 72 12.47 23.22 11.12
N LYS A 73 11.94 22.99 9.92
CA LYS A 73 10.58 23.42 9.56
C LYS A 73 9.53 22.53 10.23
N ALA A 74 9.73 21.21 10.22
CA ALA A 74 8.84 20.25 10.87
C ALA A 74 8.68 20.56 12.37
N GLU A 75 9.78 20.86 13.07
CA GLU A 75 9.75 21.26 14.48
C GLU A 75 8.86 22.48 14.74
N LYS A 76 8.94 23.51 13.88
CA LYS A 76 8.12 24.74 14.02
C LYS A 76 6.63 24.48 13.84
N LEU A 77 6.27 23.46 13.07
CA LEU A 77 4.89 23.07 12.78
C LEU A 77 4.39 21.93 13.66
N GLY A 78 5.24 21.36 14.53
CA GLY A 78 4.88 20.20 15.34
C GLY A 78 4.77 18.89 14.56
N LEU A 79 5.39 18.81 13.39
CA LEU A 79 5.44 17.60 12.56
C LEU A 79 6.63 16.72 12.94
N SER A 80 6.47 15.40 12.78
CA SER A 80 7.55 14.44 12.99
C SER A 80 8.32 14.20 11.68
N ALA A 81 9.56 14.69 11.59
CA ALA A 81 10.45 14.38 10.46
C ALA A 81 11.16 13.04 10.68
N TRP A 82 11.24 12.23 9.63
CA TRP A 82 11.91 10.93 9.62
C TRP A 82 12.87 10.80 8.43
N ALA A 83 13.99 10.12 8.64
CA ALA A 83 14.89 9.74 7.57
C ALA A 83 14.41 8.44 6.92
N TYR A 84 14.57 8.35 5.60
CA TYR A 84 14.59 7.08 4.89
C TYR A 84 16.07 6.66 4.79
N ASP A 85 16.40 5.44 5.20
CA ASP A 85 17.79 5.02 5.44
C ASP A 85 18.58 4.65 4.18
N GLU A 86 17.98 4.78 2.99
CA GLU A 86 18.52 4.33 1.72
C GLU A 86 18.25 5.31 0.55
N PHE A 87 18.82 5.05 -0.64
CA PHE A 87 18.41 5.65 -1.90
C PHE A 87 17.92 4.59 -2.90
N GLY A 88 16.59 4.48 -2.97
CA GLY A 88 15.90 3.37 -3.64
C GLY A 88 15.82 2.13 -2.74
N TRP A 89 14.67 1.49 -2.65
CA TRP A 89 14.50 0.25 -1.90
C TRP A 89 15.17 -0.95 -2.62
N PRO A 90 15.49 -2.05 -1.92
CA PRO A 90 15.39 -2.29 -0.47
C PRO A 90 16.58 -1.76 0.36
N SER A 91 16.41 -1.51 1.65
CA SER A 91 17.43 -0.96 2.57
C SER A 91 18.63 -1.88 2.81
N GLY A 92 19.84 -1.33 2.75
CA GLY A 92 21.05 -1.99 3.24
C GLY A 92 22.30 -1.79 2.38
N PHE A 93 22.18 -1.18 1.20
CA PHE A 93 23.27 -1.09 0.23
C PHE A 93 23.94 0.30 0.16
N ALA A 94 23.36 1.32 0.80
CA ALA A 94 23.82 2.71 0.90
C ALA A 94 24.20 3.32 -0.47
N ASP A 95 23.28 3.34 -1.42
CA ASP A 95 23.50 3.74 -2.82
C ASP A 95 24.67 2.97 -3.48
N GLY A 96 24.86 1.72 -3.09
CA GLY A 96 25.87 0.81 -3.63
C GLY A 96 27.25 0.90 -2.94
N ARG A 97 27.41 1.73 -1.91
CA ARG A 97 28.67 1.87 -1.16
C ARG A 97 29.04 0.61 -0.39
N VAL A 98 28.05 -0.13 0.13
CA VAL A 98 28.29 -1.39 0.84
C VAL A 98 28.76 -2.50 -0.09
N PRO A 99 28.02 -2.88 -1.16
CA PRO A 99 28.47 -3.94 -2.06
C PRO A 99 29.78 -3.61 -2.80
N ALA A 100 30.15 -2.33 -2.92
CA ALA A 100 31.45 -1.90 -3.44
C ALA A 100 32.65 -2.31 -2.56
N LEU A 101 32.43 -2.70 -1.29
CA LEU A 101 33.49 -3.20 -0.40
C LEU A 101 34.01 -4.60 -0.79
N GLY A 102 33.29 -5.32 -1.66
CA GLY A 102 33.74 -6.57 -2.24
C GLY A 102 32.91 -7.78 -1.83
N TYR A 103 33.39 -8.97 -2.23
CA TYR A 103 32.66 -10.24 -2.18
C TYR A 103 32.02 -10.55 -0.81
N ASP A 104 32.74 -10.31 0.30
CA ASP A 104 32.24 -10.61 1.64
C ASP A 104 30.99 -9.79 2.02
N TYR A 105 30.80 -8.62 1.40
CA TYR A 105 29.69 -7.68 1.64
C TYR A 105 28.54 -7.85 0.64
N GLN A 106 28.75 -8.58 -0.45
CA GLN A 106 27.78 -8.77 -1.52
C GLN A 106 26.86 -9.94 -1.22
N GLN A 107 25.57 -9.80 -1.51
CA GLN A 107 24.56 -10.84 -1.35
C GLN A 107 24.96 -12.11 -2.12
N LYS A 108 24.76 -13.28 -1.51
CA LYS A 108 25.11 -14.57 -2.11
C LYS A 108 23.94 -15.55 -1.99
N SER A 109 23.83 -16.44 -2.97
CA SER A 109 22.84 -17.52 -2.97
C SER A 109 23.44 -18.82 -3.48
N LEU A 110 22.83 -19.94 -3.10
CA LEU A 110 23.20 -21.26 -3.60
C LEU A 110 22.60 -21.51 -4.98
N HIS A 111 23.41 -22.07 -5.87
CA HIS A 111 23.02 -22.56 -7.17
C HIS A 111 23.28 -24.06 -7.27
N PHE A 112 22.26 -24.81 -7.70
CA PHE A 112 22.26 -26.27 -7.81
C PHE A 112 22.30 -26.65 -9.29
N SER A 113 23.25 -27.50 -9.66
CA SER A 113 23.34 -28.06 -11.01
C SER A 113 23.75 -29.53 -10.96
N ARG A 114 23.59 -30.26 -12.07
CA ARG A 114 24.12 -31.62 -12.20
C ARG A 114 25.38 -31.59 -13.06
N TYR A 115 26.37 -32.38 -12.66
CA TYR A 115 27.59 -32.55 -13.43
C TYR A 115 27.33 -33.44 -14.65
N ALA A 116 27.72 -32.99 -15.84
CA ALA A 116 27.86 -33.84 -17.02
C ALA A 116 29.35 -34.12 -17.29
N ASP A 117 29.67 -35.35 -17.70
CA ASP A 117 31.04 -35.80 -17.93
C ASP A 117 31.73 -34.91 -18.98
N GLY A 118 32.78 -34.21 -18.55
CA GLY A 118 33.54 -33.29 -19.40
C GLY A 118 33.23 -31.82 -19.18
N ASP A 119 32.21 -31.49 -18.38
CA ASP A 119 31.91 -30.11 -17.99
C ASP A 119 33.00 -29.53 -17.07
N ALA A 120 33.24 -28.23 -17.21
CA ALA A 120 34.07 -27.50 -16.26
C ALA A 120 33.31 -27.31 -14.93
N LEU A 121 34.01 -27.45 -13.81
CA LEU A 121 33.41 -27.20 -12.50
C LEU A 121 33.10 -25.71 -12.30
N PRO A 122 32.00 -25.38 -11.60
CA PRO A 122 31.68 -24.00 -11.23
C PRO A 122 32.83 -23.35 -10.46
N GLN A 123 33.10 -22.06 -10.72
CA GLN A 123 34.21 -21.34 -10.10
C GLN A 123 34.12 -21.29 -8.56
N ARG A 124 32.90 -21.17 -8.02
CA ARG A 124 32.62 -21.11 -6.57
C ARG A 124 31.92 -22.38 -6.10
N LEU A 125 32.49 -23.54 -6.42
CA LEU A 125 31.97 -24.83 -6.00
C LEU A 125 32.16 -25.03 -4.48
N LEU A 126 31.05 -25.27 -3.77
CA LEU A 126 31.06 -25.62 -2.35
C LEU A 126 31.16 -27.13 -2.13
N GLY A 127 30.54 -27.93 -3.00
CA GLY A 127 30.63 -29.39 -2.90
C GLY A 127 29.98 -30.14 -4.06
N CYS A 128 30.43 -31.38 -4.27
CA CYS A 128 29.81 -32.37 -5.14
C CYS A 128 29.15 -33.43 -4.26
N TYR A 129 27.95 -33.88 -4.62
CA TYR A 129 27.17 -34.82 -3.83
C TYR A 129 26.66 -35.97 -4.68
N ARG A 130 26.80 -37.18 -4.15
CA ARG A 130 26.36 -38.42 -4.78
C ARG A 130 25.30 -39.09 -3.93
N GLU A 131 24.26 -39.59 -4.59
CA GLU A 131 23.22 -40.41 -3.99
C GLU A 131 23.66 -41.88 -3.99
N THR A 132 23.46 -42.59 -2.87
CA THR A 132 23.65 -44.04 -2.77
C THR A 132 22.63 -44.61 -1.78
N ALA A 133 21.66 -45.36 -2.31
CA ALA A 133 20.63 -46.05 -1.53
C ALA A 133 19.79 -45.13 -0.62
N GLY A 134 19.38 -43.97 -1.12
CA GLY A 134 18.59 -42.94 -0.45
C GLY A 134 19.43 -41.93 0.35
N ARG A 135 20.74 -42.13 0.47
CA ARG A 135 21.65 -41.27 1.22
C ARG A 135 22.50 -40.42 0.29
N TRP A 136 22.53 -39.11 0.54
CA TRP A 136 23.44 -38.20 -0.14
C TRP A 136 24.72 -38.00 0.66
N SER A 137 25.86 -37.95 0.00
CA SER A 137 27.15 -37.72 0.65
C SER A 137 28.07 -36.91 -0.24
N ARG A 138 28.89 -36.05 0.39
CA ARG A 138 29.87 -35.24 -0.31
C ARG A 138 30.99 -36.12 -0.88
N VAL A 139 31.41 -35.83 -2.11
CA VAL A 139 32.48 -36.54 -2.83
C VAL A 139 33.50 -35.54 -3.35
N GLU A 140 34.77 -35.96 -3.42
CA GLU A 140 35.84 -35.10 -3.92
C GLU A 140 35.85 -34.96 -5.45
N GLN A 141 35.46 -36.03 -6.16
CA GLN A 141 35.44 -36.07 -7.63
C GLN A 141 34.02 -36.37 -8.13
N PRO A 142 33.43 -35.45 -8.91
CA PRO A 142 32.10 -35.65 -9.47
C PRO A 142 32.14 -36.69 -10.61
N ARG A 143 30.97 -37.28 -10.85
CA ARG A 143 30.66 -38.19 -11.96
C ARG A 143 29.34 -37.76 -12.58
N GLU A 144 29.09 -38.18 -13.82
CA GLU A 144 27.81 -37.98 -14.52
C GLU A 144 26.60 -38.09 -13.57
N GLY A 145 25.83 -37.01 -13.49
CA GLY A 145 24.60 -36.92 -12.69
C GLY A 145 24.77 -36.52 -11.22
N ASP A 146 25.99 -36.47 -10.68
CA ASP A 146 26.25 -35.96 -9.32
C ASP A 146 25.79 -34.50 -9.20
N LEU A 147 25.25 -34.14 -8.03
CA LEU A 147 24.77 -32.79 -7.76
C LEU A 147 25.93 -31.89 -7.36
N LEU A 148 26.04 -30.72 -8.00
CA LEU A 148 26.98 -29.67 -7.68
C LEU A 148 26.25 -28.54 -6.96
N VAL A 149 26.84 -28.05 -5.88
CA VAL A 149 26.35 -26.85 -5.18
C VAL A 149 27.42 -25.77 -5.27
N SER A 150 27.05 -24.62 -5.82
CA SER A 150 27.94 -23.48 -6.05
C SER A 150 27.32 -22.17 -5.58
N VAL A 151 28.09 -21.08 -5.55
CA VAL A 151 27.65 -19.76 -5.08
C VAL A 151 27.49 -18.77 -6.23
N ASP A 152 26.30 -18.21 -6.34
CA ASP A 152 26.00 -17.01 -7.14
C ASP A 152 26.14 -15.76 -6.28
N VAL A 153 26.59 -14.66 -6.90
CA VAL A 153 26.86 -13.39 -6.22
C VAL A 153 26.07 -12.28 -6.88
N ASN A 154 25.23 -11.62 -6.10
CA ASN A 154 24.58 -10.38 -6.49
C ASN A 154 25.43 -9.20 -6.03
N ARG A 155 26.11 -8.55 -6.99
CA ARG A 155 27.03 -7.44 -6.74
C ARG A 155 26.37 -6.10 -6.44
N TYR A 156 25.04 -6.02 -6.46
CA TYR A 156 24.29 -4.77 -6.31
C TYR A 156 23.56 -4.66 -4.97
N TYR A 157 23.65 -5.70 -4.14
CA TYR A 157 23.01 -5.72 -2.84
C TYR A 157 23.90 -6.35 -1.77
N ILE A 158 23.56 -6.07 -0.52
CA ILE A 158 24.31 -6.49 0.66
C ILE A 158 24.05 -7.96 1.01
N ASP A 159 25.03 -8.66 1.60
CA ASP A 159 24.80 -9.91 2.36
C ASP A 159 24.31 -9.59 3.78
N PRO A 160 23.01 -9.68 4.08
CA PRO A 160 22.50 -9.29 5.39
C PRO A 160 22.66 -10.40 6.45
N LEU A 161 23.16 -11.58 6.08
CA LEU A 161 23.57 -12.61 7.04
C LEU A 161 24.98 -12.31 7.59
N ASN A 162 25.76 -11.48 6.90
CA ASN A 162 27.05 -11.00 7.36
C ASN A 162 26.91 -9.72 8.19
N ARG A 163 27.18 -9.83 9.49
CA ARG A 163 27.13 -8.69 10.44
C ARG A 163 28.07 -7.54 10.07
N GLU A 164 29.21 -7.81 9.43
CA GLU A 164 30.13 -6.74 8.99
C GLU A 164 29.54 -5.91 7.86
N ALA A 165 28.66 -6.51 7.05
CA ALA A 165 27.96 -5.81 6.00
C ALA A 165 26.91 -4.85 6.58
N ALA A 166 26.05 -5.33 7.48
CA ALA A 166 25.10 -4.47 8.20
C ALA A 166 25.81 -3.35 8.99
N ALA A 167 26.95 -3.64 9.62
CA ALA A 167 27.79 -2.62 10.24
C ALA A 167 28.30 -1.58 9.22
N ALA A 168 28.64 -1.99 8.00
CA ALA A 168 29.02 -1.07 6.94
C ALA A 168 27.87 -0.18 6.47
N PHE A 169 26.65 -0.72 6.40
CA PHE A 169 25.46 0.05 6.11
C PHE A 169 25.26 1.16 7.16
N ILE A 170 25.24 0.81 8.45
CA ILE A 170 25.14 1.76 9.58
C ILE A 170 26.23 2.85 9.48
N ARG A 171 27.48 2.47 9.21
CA ARG A 171 28.58 3.44 9.06
C ARG A 171 28.38 4.41 7.89
N PHE A 172 27.82 3.97 6.78
CA PHE A 172 27.65 4.82 5.59
C PHE A 172 26.39 5.68 5.64
N THR A 173 25.39 5.31 6.45
CA THR A 173 24.10 6.01 6.54
C THR A 173 23.89 6.58 7.94
N HIS A 174 23.53 5.74 8.90
CA HIS A 174 23.12 6.10 10.25
C HIS A 174 24.16 6.98 10.99
N GLU A 175 25.45 6.61 10.92
CA GLU A 175 26.54 7.39 11.52
C GLU A 175 26.69 8.79 10.90
N GLU A 176 26.44 8.94 9.59
CA GLU A 176 26.47 10.25 8.94
C GLU A 176 25.30 11.11 9.41
N TYR A 177 24.10 10.53 9.59
CA TYR A 177 22.98 11.24 10.20
C TYR A 177 23.30 11.65 11.65
N ALA A 178 23.81 10.73 12.49
CA ALA A 178 24.20 11.05 13.86
C ALA A 178 25.22 12.19 13.92
N ARG A 179 26.25 12.14 13.06
CA ARG A 179 27.29 13.18 13.00
C ARG A 179 26.75 14.55 12.58
N ARG A 180 25.78 14.60 11.66
CA ARG A 180 25.24 15.86 11.10
C ARG A 180 24.14 16.47 11.95
N PHE A 181 23.27 15.64 12.52
CA PHE A 181 22.11 16.08 13.29
C PHE A 181 22.41 16.20 14.78
N GLY A 182 23.39 15.46 15.31
CA GLY A 182 23.78 15.50 16.72
C GLY A 182 22.56 15.34 17.62
N ASP A 183 22.36 16.29 18.54
CA ASP A 183 21.23 16.30 19.48
C ASP A 183 19.86 16.41 18.82
N LYS A 184 19.78 16.71 17.50
CA LYS A 184 18.51 16.70 16.78
C LYS A 184 18.01 15.29 16.47
N LEU A 185 18.90 14.30 16.41
CA LEU A 185 18.54 12.90 16.20
C LEU A 185 17.85 12.35 17.46
N GLY A 186 16.71 11.69 17.29
CA GLY A 186 15.84 11.22 18.36
C GLY A 186 14.90 12.29 18.94
N ASN A 187 15.13 13.57 18.63
CA ASN A 187 14.32 14.70 19.10
C ASN A 187 13.48 15.30 17.96
N GLN A 188 14.09 16.07 17.06
CA GLN A 188 13.40 16.65 15.90
C GLN A 188 13.35 15.66 14.73
N LEU A 189 14.44 14.91 14.50
CA LEU A 189 14.49 13.80 13.55
C LEU A 189 14.22 12.50 14.32
N GLN A 190 13.02 11.95 14.19
CA GLN A 190 12.55 10.86 15.08
C GLN A 190 13.36 9.57 14.95
N GLY A 191 13.89 9.29 13.76
CA GLY A 191 14.53 8.02 13.46
C GLY A 191 14.50 7.68 11.97
N PHE A 192 14.50 6.38 11.69
CA PHE A 192 14.68 5.83 10.35
C PHE A 192 13.53 4.90 9.96
N PHE A 193 13.17 4.95 8.68
CA PHE A 193 12.40 3.92 8.01
C PHE A 193 13.35 2.97 7.26
N THR A 194 13.25 1.67 7.56
CA THR A 194 13.96 0.58 6.87
C THR A 194 12.98 -0.20 6.01
N ASP A 195 13.28 -0.32 4.72
CA ASP A 195 12.34 -0.73 3.68
C ASP A 195 12.76 -2.06 3.03
N GLU A 196 11.88 -3.06 3.10
CA GLU A 196 12.03 -4.38 2.47
C GLU A 196 13.41 -5.09 2.54
N PRO A 197 14.12 -5.14 3.68
CA PRO A 197 15.36 -5.90 3.76
C PRO A 197 15.10 -7.41 3.52
N GLN A 198 15.99 -8.05 2.75
CA GLN A 198 15.85 -9.44 2.29
C GLN A 198 17.19 -10.16 2.14
N TYR A 199 17.24 -11.48 2.36
CA TYR A 199 18.49 -12.25 2.26
C TYR A 199 18.83 -12.79 0.86
N ALA A 200 17.86 -13.06 -0.02
CA ALA A 200 18.06 -13.69 -1.33
C ALA A 200 16.71 -13.87 -2.06
N ASN A 201 16.23 -12.85 -2.79
CA ASN A 201 14.92 -12.86 -3.47
C ASN A 201 14.73 -14.07 -4.41
N GLY A 202 14.03 -15.12 -3.95
CA GLY A 202 13.71 -16.30 -4.76
C GLY A 202 14.83 -17.33 -4.90
N ALA A 203 15.91 -17.22 -4.13
CA ALA A 203 17.00 -18.19 -4.09
C ALA A 203 17.32 -18.62 -2.65
N ILE A 204 18.06 -19.72 -2.50
CA ILE A 204 18.48 -20.18 -1.16
C ILE A 204 19.66 -19.30 -0.69
N PRO A 205 19.54 -18.55 0.42
CA PRO A 205 20.57 -17.60 0.83
C PRO A 205 21.85 -18.31 1.22
N TRP A 206 23.01 -17.72 0.94
CA TRP A 206 24.31 -18.19 1.39
C TRP A 206 25.09 -17.06 2.04
N SER A 207 25.90 -17.41 3.03
CA SER A 207 26.93 -16.54 3.60
C SER A 207 27.97 -17.43 4.25
N GLU A 208 29.24 -17.04 4.18
CA GLU A 208 30.32 -17.71 4.90
C GLU A 208 30.07 -17.71 6.42
N ALA A 209 29.27 -16.77 6.94
CA ALA A 209 28.83 -16.71 8.33
C ALA A 209 27.99 -17.93 8.76
N LEU A 210 27.34 -18.64 7.82
CA LEU A 210 26.58 -19.85 8.13
C LEU A 210 27.47 -21.00 8.61
N ILE A 211 28.70 -21.10 8.12
CA ILE A 211 29.61 -22.21 8.45
C ILE A 211 29.91 -22.29 9.94
N PRO A 212 30.47 -21.23 10.59
CA PRO A 212 30.73 -21.27 12.02
C PRO A 212 29.44 -21.34 12.84
N ALA A 213 28.38 -20.60 12.45
CA ALA A 213 27.12 -20.56 13.18
C ALA A 213 26.41 -21.93 13.21
N PHE A 214 26.37 -22.63 12.09
CA PHE A 214 25.76 -23.96 11.99
C PHE A 214 26.55 -25.02 12.77
N LYS A 215 27.89 -24.94 12.71
CA LYS A 215 28.77 -25.82 13.47
C LYS A 215 28.66 -25.59 14.97
N GLU A 216 28.55 -24.35 15.41
CA GLU A 216 28.34 -24.00 16.82
C GLU A 216 26.98 -24.51 17.32
N ALA A 217 25.91 -24.31 16.55
CA ALA A 217 24.56 -24.70 16.95
C ALA A 217 24.33 -26.22 16.97
N TYR A 218 24.93 -26.98 16.03
CA TYR A 218 24.58 -28.39 15.82
C TYR A 218 25.77 -29.36 15.81
N GLY A 219 27.01 -28.88 15.92
CA GLY A 219 28.22 -29.70 15.84
C GLY A 219 28.46 -30.32 14.46
N MET A 220 27.74 -29.87 13.43
CA MET A 220 27.77 -30.41 12.07
C MET A 220 28.49 -29.45 11.12
N ASP A 221 29.21 -30.00 10.14
CA ASP A 221 29.68 -29.21 9.00
C ASP A 221 28.52 -29.03 8.01
N ILE A 222 28.12 -27.77 7.78
CA ILE A 222 27.02 -27.41 6.87
C ILE A 222 27.28 -27.90 5.44
N LEU A 223 28.56 -27.99 5.04
CA LEU A 223 28.97 -28.44 3.70
C LEU A 223 28.71 -29.93 3.46
N GLU A 224 28.44 -30.73 4.48
CA GLU A 224 28.14 -32.15 4.28
C GLU A 224 26.72 -32.38 3.76
N GLY A 225 25.82 -31.42 3.93
CA GLY A 225 24.40 -31.59 3.65
C GLY A 225 23.76 -30.60 2.68
N LEU A 226 24.50 -29.65 2.08
CA LEU A 226 23.88 -28.58 1.26
C LEU A 226 22.97 -29.10 0.15
N CYS A 227 23.29 -30.26 -0.44
CA CYS A 227 22.44 -30.89 -1.45
C CYS A 227 21.00 -31.11 -0.96
N LEU A 228 20.81 -31.44 0.32
CA LEU A 228 19.52 -31.73 0.93
C LEU A 228 18.57 -30.54 0.95
N LEU A 229 19.03 -29.33 0.62
CA LEU A 229 18.17 -28.15 0.46
C LEU A 229 17.34 -28.20 -0.84
N ASP A 230 17.82 -28.89 -1.87
CA ASP A 230 17.11 -29.04 -3.16
C ASP A 230 16.54 -30.46 -3.32
N VAL A 231 17.29 -31.49 -2.93
CA VAL A 231 16.85 -32.90 -3.03
C VAL A 231 16.35 -33.47 -1.71
N GLU A 232 15.57 -34.54 -1.80
CA GLU A 232 15.15 -35.35 -0.63
C GLU A 232 16.04 -36.58 -0.51
N GLY A 233 16.31 -36.99 0.72
CA GLY A 233 17.13 -38.14 1.08
C GLY A 233 17.25 -38.24 2.60
N GLU A 234 17.94 -39.26 3.11
CA GLU A 234 18.06 -39.47 4.57
C GLU A 234 18.49 -38.19 5.32
N GLY A 235 17.64 -37.71 6.24
CA GLY A 235 17.92 -36.56 7.12
C GLY A 235 17.63 -35.17 6.53
N TYR A 236 17.00 -35.08 5.36
CA TYR A 236 16.73 -33.79 4.70
C TYR A 236 15.84 -32.87 5.55
N GLU A 237 14.85 -33.40 6.27
CA GLU A 237 13.93 -32.61 7.08
C GLU A 237 14.68 -31.85 8.18
N THR A 238 15.52 -32.57 8.91
CA THR A 238 16.34 -32.01 9.98
C THR A 238 17.36 -31.01 9.43
N PHE A 239 17.99 -31.32 8.30
CA PHE A 239 18.98 -30.42 7.69
C PHE A 239 18.34 -29.10 7.24
N ARG A 240 17.22 -29.16 6.51
CA ARG A 240 16.50 -27.97 6.04
C ARG A 240 15.99 -27.12 7.19
N TYR A 241 15.37 -27.74 8.20
CA TYR A 241 14.91 -27.05 9.41
C TYR A 241 16.06 -26.24 10.05
N ARG A 242 17.19 -26.90 10.30
CA ARG A 242 18.37 -26.29 10.93
C ARG A 242 19.01 -25.21 10.05
N TYR A 243 19.05 -25.41 8.74
CA TYR A 243 19.62 -24.46 7.79
C TYR A 243 18.86 -23.14 7.80
N TYR A 244 17.55 -23.19 7.54
CA TYR A 244 16.73 -21.99 7.47
C TYR A 244 16.59 -21.31 8.84
N LEU A 245 16.54 -22.07 9.93
CA LEU A 245 16.59 -21.49 11.28
C LEU A 245 17.90 -20.72 11.52
N THR A 246 19.04 -21.24 11.07
CA THR A 246 20.33 -20.56 11.21
C THR A 246 20.39 -19.30 10.33
N ALA A 247 19.96 -19.39 9.08
CA ALA A 247 19.92 -18.26 8.15
C ALA A 247 18.99 -17.13 8.65
N ALA A 248 17.78 -17.48 9.08
CA ALA A 248 16.82 -16.53 9.64
C ALA A 248 17.39 -15.85 10.90
N ARG A 249 18.05 -16.60 11.79
CA ARG A 249 18.68 -16.04 12.99
C ARG A 249 19.82 -15.07 12.65
N LEU A 250 20.70 -15.44 11.72
CA LEU A 250 21.79 -14.55 11.28
C LEU A 250 21.25 -13.27 10.66
N PHE A 251 20.18 -13.34 9.86
CA PHE A 251 19.54 -12.15 9.30
C PHE A 251 18.92 -11.27 10.40
N GLN A 252 18.15 -11.86 11.32
CA GLN A 252 17.50 -11.16 12.42
C GLN A 252 18.51 -10.47 13.36
N GLU A 253 19.56 -11.17 13.78
CA GLU A 253 20.54 -10.66 14.73
C GLU A 253 21.63 -9.80 14.05
N GLY A 254 22.03 -10.18 12.85
CA GLY A 254 23.11 -9.53 12.09
C GLY A 254 22.67 -8.22 11.45
N PHE A 255 21.44 -8.14 10.94
CA PHE A 255 20.92 -6.96 10.27
C PHE A 255 19.93 -6.19 11.17
N MET A 256 18.75 -6.77 11.43
CA MET A 256 17.66 -6.05 12.10
C MET A 256 18.01 -5.62 13.52
N LYS A 257 18.51 -6.54 14.36
CA LYS A 257 18.90 -6.22 15.73
C LYS A 257 20.03 -5.20 15.78
N GLN A 258 20.98 -5.25 14.84
CA GLN A 258 22.12 -4.35 14.86
C GLN A 258 21.70 -2.90 14.61
N ILE A 259 20.80 -2.67 13.64
CA ILE A 259 20.22 -1.34 13.38
C ILE A 259 19.36 -0.91 14.58
N TYR A 260 18.53 -1.81 15.10
CA TYR A 260 17.69 -1.53 16.28
C TYR A 260 18.51 -1.10 17.50
N ASP A 261 19.54 -1.87 17.86
CA ASP A 261 20.43 -1.57 18.99
C ASP A 261 21.16 -0.23 18.78
N TRP A 262 21.55 0.07 17.54
CA TRP A 262 22.17 1.35 17.20
C TRP A 262 21.19 2.51 17.42
N CYS A 263 19.95 2.39 16.93
CA CYS A 263 18.90 3.39 17.11
C CYS A 263 18.59 3.62 18.60
N ASP A 264 18.42 2.54 19.37
CA ASP A 264 18.17 2.59 20.81
C ASP A 264 19.32 3.29 21.56
N ALA A 265 20.57 2.96 21.22
CA ALA A 265 21.74 3.60 21.80
C ALA A 265 21.88 5.11 21.49
N HIS A 266 21.28 5.58 20.39
CA HIS A 266 21.27 6.99 19.98
C HIS A 266 19.95 7.71 20.33
N GLY A 267 19.01 7.04 21.00
CA GLY A 267 17.74 7.63 21.41
C GLY A 267 16.77 7.92 20.26
N CYS A 268 16.97 7.31 19.09
CA CYS A 268 16.08 7.45 17.93
C CYS A 268 15.33 6.15 17.63
N LYS A 269 14.29 6.24 16.81
CA LYS A 269 13.37 5.14 16.52
C LYS A 269 13.73 4.44 15.21
N LEU A 270 13.27 3.19 15.12
CA LEU A 270 13.34 2.38 13.92
C LEU A 270 11.93 1.93 13.57
N THR A 271 11.49 2.21 12.36
CA THR A 271 10.21 1.79 11.79
C THR A 271 10.42 1.23 10.41
N GLY A 272 9.41 0.60 9.83
CA GLY A 272 9.46 0.02 8.49
C GLY A 272 8.86 -1.37 8.46
N HIS A 273 9.18 -2.14 7.43
CA HIS A 273 8.65 -3.48 7.23
C HIS A 273 9.67 -4.38 6.54
N MET A 274 9.28 -5.64 6.30
CA MET A 274 10.13 -6.66 5.72
C MET A 274 9.73 -6.89 4.26
N MET A 275 10.56 -7.58 3.47
CA MET A 275 10.17 -7.99 2.11
C MET A 275 9.23 -9.21 2.14
N SER A 276 8.21 -9.21 1.30
CA SER A 276 7.40 -10.40 0.94
C SER A 276 6.70 -11.07 2.14
N GLU A 277 5.98 -10.30 2.95
CA GLU A 277 5.31 -10.79 4.16
C GLU A 277 4.04 -11.63 3.90
N ASP A 278 3.56 -11.67 2.65
CA ASP A 278 2.24 -12.15 2.23
C ASP A 278 1.89 -13.55 2.70
N ASP A 279 2.83 -14.48 2.57
CA ASP A 279 2.57 -15.90 2.78
C ASP A 279 3.83 -16.73 3.01
N LEU A 280 3.64 -18.01 3.32
CA LEU A 280 4.75 -18.91 3.68
C LEU A 280 5.74 -19.08 2.53
N VAL A 281 5.28 -19.09 1.28
CA VAL A 281 6.14 -19.24 0.10
C VAL A 281 6.96 -17.98 -0.09
N SER A 282 6.29 -16.82 -0.09
CA SER A 282 6.90 -15.50 -0.23
C SER A 282 7.94 -15.22 0.87
N GLN A 283 7.63 -15.50 2.14
CA GLN A 283 8.58 -15.31 3.23
C GLN A 283 9.79 -16.23 3.12
N MET A 284 9.63 -17.50 2.73
CA MET A 284 10.77 -18.40 2.54
C MET A 284 11.71 -17.95 1.43
N ARG A 285 11.15 -17.32 0.38
CA ARG A 285 11.92 -16.75 -0.72
C ARG A 285 12.75 -15.54 -0.32
N CYS A 286 12.45 -14.82 0.77
CA CYS A 286 13.06 -13.51 1.01
C CYS A 286 13.64 -13.30 2.42
N THR A 287 13.00 -13.83 3.46
CA THR A 287 13.29 -13.44 4.86
C THR A 287 13.36 -14.60 5.84
N GLY A 288 12.75 -15.74 5.51
CA GLY A 288 12.70 -16.92 6.36
C GLY A 288 11.84 -16.70 7.59
N GLY A 289 10.90 -15.74 7.53
CA GLY A 289 10.01 -15.39 8.64
C GLY A 289 10.13 -13.94 9.06
N VAL A 290 9.01 -13.22 9.11
CA VAL A 290 9.00 -11.78 9.42
C VAL A 290 8.65 -11.47 10.87
N MET A 291 7.81 -12.30 11.53
CA MET A 291 7.38 -12.05 12.91
C MET A 291 8.53 -11.89 13.91
N PRO A 292 9.61 -12.69 13.88
CA PRO A 292 10.74 -12.48 14.77
C PRO A 292 11.45 -11.13 14.57
N CYS A 293 11.41 -10.55 13.37
CA CYS A 293 12.03 -9.26 13.06
C CYS A 293 11.28 -8.10 13.73
N TYR A 294 9.96 -8.20 13.92
CA TYR A 294 9.15 -7.17 14.57
C TYR A 294 9.58 -6.82 15.99
N GLN A 295 10.30 -7.70 16.70
CA GLN A 295 10.85 -7.36 18.00
C GLN A 295 11.91 -6.24 17.93
N TYR A 296 12.60 -6.15 16.79
CA TYR A 296 13.66 -5.19 16.48
C TYR A 296 13.16 -3.99 15.68
N PHE A 297 11.87 -3.65 15.78
CA PHE A 297 11.35 -2.34 15.37
C PHE A 297 10.79 -1.60 16.59
N HIS A 298 11.01 -0.30 16.69
CA HIS A 298 10.34 0.54 17.68
C HIS A 298 8.85 0.70 17.33
N ILE A 299 8.57 0.85 16.03
CA ILE A 299 7.23 0.85 15.43
C ILE A 299 7.24 -0.21 14.32
N PRO A 300 6.80 -1.45 14.59
CA PRO A 300 6.72 -2.48 13.55
C PRO A 300 5.70 -2.08 12.49
N GLY A 301 5.98 -2.43 11.24
CA GLY A 301 5.06 -2.19 10.15
C GLY A 301 4.96 -3.32 9.14
N MET A 302 4.10 -3.09 8.16
CA MET A 302 3.88 -3.95 6.99
C MET A 302 3.72 -3.11 5.73
N ASP A 303 3.81 -3.80 4.59
CA ASP A 303 3.40 -3.27 3.30
C ASP A 303 2.08 -3.91 2.80
N TRP A 304 1.17 -3.07 2.32
CA TRP A 304 0.04 -3.47 1.47
C TRP A 304 -0.39 -2.31 0.55
N LEU A 305 0.10 -2.33 -0.68
CA LEU A 305 0.01 -1.21 -1.61
C LEU A 305 -1.34 -1.11 -2.34
N CYS A 306 -1.71 -2.17 -3.06
CA CYS A 306 -2.69 -2.13 -4.16
C CYS A 306 -4.12 -1.72 -3.75
N ARG A 307 -4.94 -1.32 -4.74
CA ARG A 307 -6.36 -0.94 -4.52
C ARG A 307 -7.24 -2.11 -4.05
N GLY A 308 -6.77 -3.35 -4.15
CA GLY A 308 -7.49 -4.53 -3.66
C GLY A 308 -7.03 -4.91 -2.26
N ILE A 309 -7.94 -5.47 -1.44
CA ILE A 309 -7.63 -6.04 -0.12
C ILE A 309 -7.61 -7.57 -0.17
N GLY A 310 -6.84 -8.20 0.70
CA GLY A 310 -6.65 -9.66 0.75
C GLY A 310 -7.13 -10.30 2.05
N ASP A 311 -6.62 -11.51 2.32
CA ASP A 311 -6.76 -12.14 3.63
C ASP A 311 -5.89 -11.41 4.67
N PRO A 312 -6.29 -11.31 5.94
CA PRO A 312 -5.63 -10.44 6.90
C PRO A 312 -4.37 -11.05 7.54
N SER A 313 -3.71 -12.01 6.91
CA SER A 313 -2.51 -12.64 7.46
C SER A 313 -1.39 -11.62 7.73
N ILE A 314 -1.11 -10.70 6.82
CA ILE A 314 -0.08 -9.66 7.02
C ILE A 314 -0.37 -8.77 8.24
N PRO A 315 -1.52 -8.06 8.34
CA PRO A 315 -1.80 -7.23 9.50
C PRO A 315 -1.86 -8.04 10.80
N LYS A 316 -2.32 -9.30 10.76
CA LYS A 316 -2.34 -10.17 11.95
C LYS A 316 -0.95 -10.54 12.44
N GLN A 317 0.04 -10.72 11.57
CA GLN A 317 1.43 -10.95 11.97
C GLN A 317 1.98 -9.76 12.79
N VAL A 318 1.81 -8.53 12.28
CA VAL A 318 2.26 -7.31 12.95
C VAL A 318 1.50 -7.10 14.26
N ALA A 319 0.17 -7.21 14.23
CA ALA A 319 -0.69 -7.00 15.39
C ALA A 319 -0.36 -7.97 16.53
N SER A 320 -0.13 -9.24 16.19
CA SER A 320 0.24 -10.27 17.17
C SER A 320 1.56 -9.94 17.86
N ALA A 321 2.59 -9.56 17.08
CA ALA A 321 3.88 -9.17 17.65
C ALA A 321 3.76 -7.89 18.50
N CYS A 322 3.00 -6.89 18.05
CA CYS A 322 2.76 -5.67 18.82
C CYS A 322 2.06 -5.94 20.15
N ALA A 323 0.99 -6.75 20.15
CA ALA A 323 0.26 -7.11 21.36
C ALA A 323 1.14 -7.91 22.34
N GLN A 324 1.88 -8.91 21.84
CA GLN A 324 2.76 -9.77 22.66
C GLN A 324 3.93 -8.98 23.26
N LEU A 325 4.54 -8.07 22.50
CA LEU A 325 5.70 -7.30 22.94
C LEU A 325 5.31 -5.97 23.63
N GLY A 326 4.04 -5.61 23.61
CA GLY A 326 3.52 -4.37 24.17
C GLY A 326 3.95 -3.12 23.43
N LYS A 327 4.05 -3.20 22.09
CA LYS A 327 4.34 -2.08 21.21
C LYS A 327 3.02 -1.38 20.82
N PRO A 328 2.86 -0.08 21.09
CA PRO A 328 1.57 0.59 20.96
C PRO A 328 1.21 0.98 19.52
N TYR A 329 2.18 0.99 18.60
CA TYR A 329 2.00 1.43 17.22
C TYR A 329 2.33 0.29 16.27
N ALA A 330 1.43 0.06 15.32
CA ALA A 330 1.62 -0.78 14.15
C ALA A 330 1.35 0.08 12.93
N ILE A 331 2.39 0.35 12.14
CA ILE A 331 2.32 1.19 10.94
C ILE A 331 2.07 0.33 9.71
N SER A 332 1.45 0.90 8.68
CA SER A 332 1.37 0.23 7.38
C SER A 332 1.61 1.22 6.27
N GLU A 333 2.49 0.84 5.34
CA GLU A 333 2.53 1.44 4.01
C GLU A 333 1.26 1.02 3.26
N MET A 334 0.59 1.98 2.61
CA MET A 334 -0.64 1.75 1.84
C MET A 334 -0.84 2.81 0.75
N PHE A 335 -1.66 2.48 -0.25
CA PHE A 335 -2.14 3.31 -1.36
C PHE A 335 -1.29 3.36 -2.63
N ALA A 336 -0.09 2.79 -2.66
CA ALA A 336 0.62 2.68 -3.92
C ALA A 336 -0.13 1.77 -4.91
N LEU A 337 0.12 1.93 -6.20
CA LEU A 337 -0.55 1.15 -7.24
C LEU A 337 -2.09 1.29 -7.31
N CYS A 338 -2.71 2.16 -6.50
CA CYS A 338 -4.16 2.35 -6.54
C CYS A 338 -4.66 3.01 -7.84
N GLY A 339 -3.76 3.66 -8.57
CA GLY A 339 -4.09 4.45 -9.75
C GLY A 339 -4.64 5.82 -9.40
N TRP A 340 -4.62 6.70 -10.40
CA TRP A 340 -5.00 8.09 -10.26
C TRP A 340 -6.50 8.32 -9.99
N ASP A 341 -7.38 7.32 -10.19
CA ASP A 341 -8.84 7.42 -9.98
C ASP A 341 -9.32 6.88 -8.63
N VAL A 342 -8.42 6.67 -7.67
CA VAL A 342 -8.84 6.20 -6.35
C VAL A 342 -9.70 7.25 -5.63
N SER A 343 -10.81 6.81 -5.05
CA SER A 343 -11.75 7.68 -4.32
C SER A 343 -11.48 7.72 -2.81
N PHE A 344 -12.02 8.74 -2.13
CA PHE A 344 -11.94 8.83 -0.67
C PHE A 344 -12.53 7.60 0.01
N GLU A 345 -13.65 7.07 -0.50
CA GLU A 345 -14.27 5.86 0.04
C GLU A 345 -13.37 4.64 -0.13
N GLU A 346 -12.67 4.50 -1.25
CA GLU A 346 -11.75 3.38 -1.45
C GLU A 346 -10.50 3.50 -0.58
N LEU A 347 -9.92 4.70 -0.43
CA LEU A 347 -8.83 4.93 0.52
C LEU A 347 -9.28 4.60 1.95
N ARG A 348 -10.53 4.92 2.30
CA ARG A 348 -11.11 4.63 3.62
C ARG A 348 -11.33 3.14 3.80
N TRP A 349 -11.85 2.46 2.79
CA TRP A 349 -12.11 1.02 2.78
C TRP A 349 -10.83 0.20 2.90
N ILE A 350 -9.77 0.57 2.17
CA ILE A 350 -8.45 -0.03 2.32
C ILE A 350 -8.01 0.17 3.77
N ALA A 351 -7.99 1.40 4.30
CA ALA A 351 -7.61 1.64 5.69
C ALA A 351 -8.47 0.84 6.70
N HIS A 352 -9.77 0.67 6.48
CA HIS A 352 -10.63 -0.14 7.34
C HIS A 352 -10.15 -1.59 7.44
N TRP A 353 -9.75 -2.21 6.32
CA TRP A 353 -9.18 -3.55 6.31
C TRP A 353 -7.91 -3.64 7.17
N HIS A 354 -7.02 -2.65 7.09
CA HIS A 354 -5.80 -2.62 7.92
C HIS A 354 -6.16 -2.46 9.41
N TYR A 355 -7.03 -1.50 9.73
CA TYR A 355 -7.29 -1.07 11.11
C TYR A 355 -8.13 -2.08 11.88
N VAL A 356 -9.14 -2.68 11.24
CA VAL A 356 -9.94 -3.75 11.85
C VAL A 356 -9.08 -4.98 12.15
N ASN A 357 -8.00 -5.20 11.40
CA ASN A 357 -7.13 -6.36 11.57
C ASN A 357 -5.90 -6.15 12.43
N GLY A 358 -5.61 -4.93 12.91
CA GLY A 358 -4.51 -4.74 13.85
C GLY A 358 -3.79 -3.40 13.81
N ILE A 359 -3.74 -2.79 12.63
CA ILE A 359 -3.00 -1.55 12.37
C ILE A 359 -3.67 -0.36 13.06
N ASN A 360 -2.87 0.64 13.43
CA ASN A 360 -3.39 1.88 13.99
C ASN A 360 -2.64 3.14 13.56
N LEU A 361 -1.63 3.01 12.70
CA LEU A 361 -0.88 4.14 12.15
C LEU A 361 -0.72 3.96 10.63
N THR A 362 -0.87 5.04 9.87
CA THR A 362 -0.82 5.02 8.41
C THR A 362 0.45 5.68 7.87
N CYS A 363 1.17 4.95 7.01
CA CYS A 363 2.16 5.49 6.08
C CYS A 363 1.53 5.49 4.67
N GLN A 364 1.38 6.66 4.08
CA GLN A 364 0.77 6.77 2.75
C GLN A 364 1.87 6.74 1.70
N HIS A 365 1.77 5.81 0.75
CA HIS A 365 2.57 5.81 -0.45
C HIS A 365 1.76 6.43 -1.60
N LEU A 366 2.15 7.56 -2.15
CA LEU A 366 3.23 8.46 -1.69
C LEU A 366 2.85 9.92 -1.97
N GLU A 367 3.63 10.83 -1.43
CA GLU A 367 3.62 12.25 -1.76
C GLU A 367 4.82 12.58 -2.65
N GLY A 368 4.58 12.79 -3.95
CA GLY A 368 5.64 13.05 -4.92
C GLY A 368 6.14 14.49 -4.84
N TYR A 369 7.45 14.68 -4.60
CA TYR A 369 8.07 16.02 -4.67
C TYR A 369 7.83 16.66 -6.04
N SER A 370 7.92 15.87 -7.12
CA SER A 370 7.54 16.27 -8.47
C SER A 370 7.02 15.09 -9.29
N LEU A 371 6.13 15.37 -10.23
CA LEU A 371 5.65 14.44 -11.25
C LEU A 371 6.42 14.50 -12.58
N GLU A 372 7.62 15.11 -12.62
CA GLU A 372 8.48 15.19 -13.83
C GLU A 372 8.76 13.78 -14.40
N GLY A 373 8.66 13.61 -15.72
CA GLY A 373 9.10 12.40 -16.41
C GLY A 373 8.39 11.13 -15.91
N PHE A 374 9.16 10.06 -15.68
CA PHE A 374 8.61 8.78 -15.22
C PHE A 374 7.96 8.79 -13.83
N ARG A 375 8.16 9.85 -13.04
CA ARG A 375 7.70 9.94 -11.65
C ARG A 375 6.18 9.92 -11.54
N LYS A 376 5.46 10.44 -12.53
CA LYS A 376 3.98 10.36 -12.60
C LYS A 376 3.42 8.95 -12.86
N ARG A 377 4.29 7.97 -13.08
CA ARG A 377 3.96 6.56 -13.33
C ARG A 377 4.57 5.63 -12.28
N ASP A 378 5.27 6.20 -11.29
CA ASP A 378 5.92 5.50 -10.20
C ASP A 378 4.88 5.10 -9.15
N TYR A 379 4.25 3.94 -9.40
CA TYR A 379 3.20 3.32 -8.58
C TYR A 379 2.10 4.31 -8.10
N PRO A 380 1.44 5.04 -9.03
CA PRO A 380 0.46 6.06 -8.69
C PRO A 380 -0.70 5.52 -7.86
N PRO A 381 -1.40 6.39 -7.10
CA PRO A 381 -1.34 7.85 -7.16
C PRO A 381 -0.20 8.47 -6.32
N SER A 382 0.14 9.72 -6.67
CA SER A 382 0.75 10.65 -5.72
C SER A 382 -0.38 11.36 -4.96
N VAL A 383 -0.65 10.93 -3.73
CA VAL A 383 -1.73 11.43 -2.85
C VAL A 383 -1.34 12.80 -2.26
N PHE A 384 -1.09 13.77 -3.14
CA PHE A 384 -0.44 15.03 -2.75
C PHE A 384 -0.96 16.25 -3.50
N VAL A 385 -0.27 17.38 -3.43
CA VAL A 385 -0.70 18.68 -3.96
C VAL A 385 -1.07 18.68 -5.45
N GLN A 386 -0.68 17.64 -6.19
CA GLN A 386 -1.06 17.44 -7.60
C GLN A 386 -2.50 16.92 -7.76
N GLU A 387 -3.14 16.45 -6.70
CA GLU A 387 -4.55 16.03 -6.68
C GLU A 387 -5.49 17.22 -6.54
N SER A 388 -6.61 17.17 -7.28
CA SER A 388 -7.58 18.27 -7.31
C SER A 388 -8.33 18.47 -5.99
N TRP A 389 -8.38 17.43 -5.16
CA TRP A 389 -9.05 17.35 -3.87
C TRP A 389 -8.10 17.55 -2.66
N TYR A 390 -6.78 17.74 -2.87
CA TYR A 390 -5.81 17.73 -1.77
C TYR A 390 -6.10 18.75 -0.66
N GLU A 391 -6.68 19.91 -1.00
CA GLU A 391 -7.12 20.94 -0.03
C GLU A 391 -8.24 20.48 0.92
N ARG A 392 -8.81 19.30 0.70
CA ARG A 392 -9.80 18.65 1.57
C ARG A 392 -9.29 17.33 2.14
N TYR A 393 -8.02 17.01 1.94
CA TYR A 393 -7.47 15.74 2.41
C TYR A 393 -7.35 15.65 3.94
N ALA A 394 -7.35 16.80 4.64
CA ALA A 394 -7.53 16.85 6.09
C ALA A 394 -8.79 16.12 6.57
N TYR A 395 -9.87 16.12 5.79
CA TYR A 395 -11.09 15.36 6.12
C TYR A 395 -10.82 13.85 6.25
N TYR A 396 -9.96 13.32 5.37
CA TYR A 396 -9.54 11.92 5.40
C TYR A 396 -8.54 11.67 6.55
N ASN A 397 -7.48 12.48 6.64
CA ASN A 397 -6.41 12.31 7.64
C ASN A 397 -6.93 12.47 9.08
N ASP A 398 -7.87 13.38 9.32
CA ASP A 398 -8.54 13.52 10.60
C ASP A 398 -9.39 12.29 10.95
N TYR A 399 -10.11 11.74 9.98
CA TYR A 399 -10.90 10.52 10.17
C TYR A 399 -10.01 9.33 10.57
N ILE A 400 -8.92 9.07 9.83
CA ILE A 400 -8.05 7.91 10.10
C ILE A 400 -7.29 8.06 11.43
N SER A 401 -6.88 9.27 11.80
CA SER A 401 -6.19 9.51 13.08
C SER A 401 -7.12 9.29 14.28
N ARG A 402 -8.38 9.73 14.19
CA ARG A 402 -9.41 9.42 15.19
C ARG A 402 -9.72 7.93 15.24
N LEU A 403 -9.72 7.24 14.11
CA LEU A 403 -9.92 5.79 14.06
C LEU A 403 -8.77 5.05 14.75
N GLY A 404 -7.52 5.42 14.47
CA GLY A 404 -6.33 4.87 15.13
C GLY A 404 -6.35 5.07 16.65
N ALA A 405 -6.75 6.27 17.09
CA ALA A 405 -6.94 6.57 18.51
C ALA A 405 -8.04 5.71 19.14
N ALA A 406 -9.23 5.65 18.53
CA ALA A 406 -10.36 4.88 19.04
C ALA A 406 -10.02 3.40 19.18
N LEU A 407 -9.34 2.81 18.19
CA LEU A 407 -8.93 1.40 18.20
C LEU A 407 -7.74 1.09 19.11
N SER A 408 -7.09 2.12 19.66
CA SER A 408 -5.99 1.97 20.61
C SER A 408 -6.40 2.23 22.07
N MET A 409 -7.64 2.67 22.31
CA MET A 409 -8.16 2.89 23.66
C MET A 409 -8.38 1.59 24.44
N GLY A 410 -8.18 1.64 25.75
CA GLY A 410 -8.44 0.49 26.62
C GLY A 410 -7.58 -0.72 26.27
N GLU A 411 -8.15 -1.91 26.43
CA GLU A 411 -7.45 -3.18 26.21
C GLU A 411 -8.10 -4.03 25.12
N GLU A 412 -7.28 -4.82 24.44
CA GLU A 412 -7.71 -5.92 23.57
C GLU A 412 -7.73 -7.22 24.37
N GLN A 413 -8.84 -7.98 24.32
CA GLN A 413 -9.00 -9.23 25.06
C GLN A 413 -9.03 -10.43 24.10
N THR A 414 -7.85 -10.81 23.61
CA THR A 414 -7.68 -11.92 22.66
C THR A 414 -7.15 -13.16 23.36
N GLY A 415 -8.03 -14.14 23.61
CA GLY A 415 -7.70 -15.39 24.32
C GLY A 415 -7.28 -16.57 23.41
N LEU A 416 -7.39 -16.41 22.09
CA LEU A 416 -7.11 -17.44 21.09
C LEU A 416 -5.73 -17.22 20.43
N LEU A 417 -4.89 -18.24 20.44
CA LEU A 417 -3.62 -18.29 19.70
C LEU A 417 -3.69 -19.30 18.56
N VAL A 418 -3.19 -18.95 17.38
CA VAL A 418 -2.94 -19.88 16.27
C VAL A 418 -1.44 -19.99 16.05
N VAL A 419 -0.87 -21.19 16.17
CA VAL A 419 0.59 -21.37 15.96
C VAL A 419 0.92 -21.16 14.48
N HIS A 420 1.91 -20.30 14.20
CA HIS A 420 2.27 -19.93 12.84
C HIS A 420 3.08 -21.07 12.16
N PRO A 421 2.70 -21.57 10.97
CA PRO A 421 3.24 -22.80 10.38
C PRO A 421 4.62 -22.66 9.72
N LEU A 422 5.32 -21.54 9.89
CA LEU A 422 6.57 -21.22 9.18
C LEU A 422 7.67 -22.28 9.36
N ARG A 423 7.83 -22.88 10.55
CA ARG A 423 8.83 -23.95 10.75
C ARG A 423 8.55 -25.19 9.91
N SER A 424 7.30 -25.47 9.60
CA SER A 424 6.93 -26.52 8.65
C SER A 424 7.33 -26.11 7.22
N ALA A 425 7.23 -24.81 6.89
CA ALA A 425 7.68 -24.30 5.61
C ALA A 425 9.19 -24.46 5.40
N TYR A 426 10.00 -24.36 6.46
CA TYR A 426 11.46 -24.60 6.38
C TYR A 426 11.80 -25.97 5.81
N ILE A 427 11.05 -27.00 6.18
CA ILE A 427 11.28 -28.38 5.75
C ILE A 427 10.83 -28.57 4.29
N LEU A 428 9.69 -28.00 3.95
CA LEU A 428 9.01 -28.24 2.68
C LEU A 428 9.55 -27.37 1.54
N TYR A 429 10.17 -26.24 1.85
CA TYR A 429 10.67 -25.30 0.84
C TYR A 429 11.78 -25.90 -0.02
N LYS A 430 11.62 -25.74 -1.33
CA LYS A 430 12.64 -25.97 -2.37
C LYS A 430 12.57 -24.77 -3.32
N SER A 431 13.71 -24.21 -3.74
CA SER A 431 13.71 -23.10 -4.71
C SER A 431 13.24 -23.53 -6.11
N SER A 432 13.24 -24.84 -6.40
CA SER A 432 12.84 -25.44 -7.68
C SER A 432 11.34 -25.76 -7.79
N SER A 433 10.61 -25.91 -6.68
CA SER A 433 9.15 -26.15 -6.66
C SER A 433 8.55 -25.79 -5.30
N TYR A 434 7.35 -25.20 -5.33
CA TYR A 434 6.60 -24.76 -4.16
C TYR A 434 5.35 -25.61 -3.89
N ASP A 435 5.12 -26.68 -4.64
CA ASP A 435 3.87 -27.44 -4.64
C ASP A 435 3.52 -28.02 -3.26
N ALA A 436 4.52 -28.37 -2.46
CA ALA A 436 4.34 -28.90 -1.11
C ALA A 436 3.96 -27.82 -0.07
N LEU A 437 4.19 -26.53 -0.38
CA LEU A 437 3.92 -25.40 0.49
C LEU A 437 2.53 -24.78 0.27
N TRP A 438 2.11 -24.64 -0.99
CA TRP A 438 0.85 -23.97 -1.34
C TRP A 438 -0.35 -24.44 -0.53
N PRO A 439 -0.63 -25.76 -0.39
CA PRO A 439 -1.78 -26.21 0.38
C PRO A 439 -1.79 -25.75 1.83
N ARG A 440 -0.62 -25.68 2.47
CA ARG A 440 -0.49 -25.22 3.87
C ARG A 440 -0.61 -23.70 3.98
N SER A 441 -0.03 -22.98 3.03
CA SER A 441 -0.13 -21.53 2.93
C SER A 441 -1.60 -21.12 2.75
N ASP A 442 -2.29 -21.72 1.79
CA ASP A 442 -3.69 -21.43 1.47
C ASP A 442 -4.63 -21.82 2.63
N PHE A 443 -4.35 -22.95 3.29
CA PHE A 443 -5.11 -23.36 4.47
C PHE A 443 -4.96 -22.36 5.62
N PHE A 444 -3.75 -21.87 5.88
CA PHE A 444 -3.50 -20.89 6.94
C PHE A 444 -4.17 -19.55 6.65
N LYS A 445 -4.10 -19.06 5.40
CA LYS A 445 -4.84 -17.87 4.94
C LYS A 445 -6.35 -18.05 5.10
N SER A 446 -6.88 -19.20 4.67
CA SER A 446 -8.31 -19.53 4.75
C SER A 446 -8.79 -19.61 6.21
N LEU A 447 -8.01 -20.21 7.10
CA LEU A 447 -8.30 -20.26 8.53
C LEU A 447 -8.36 -18.85 9.12
N THR A 448 -7.38 -18.00 8.77
CA THR A 448 -7.31 -16.63 9.24
C THR A 448 -8.52 -15.81 8.77
N GLU A 449 -8.84 -15.82 7.47
CA GLU A 449 -10.02 -15.12 6.95
C GLU A 449 -11.30 -15.62 7.64
N ARG A 450 -11.43 -16.93 7.84
CA ARG A 450 -12.63 -17.51 8.45
C ARG A 450 -12.80 -17.12 9.92
N LEU A 451 -11.72 -17.12 10.71
CA LEU A 451 -11.77 -16.65 12.09
C LEU A 451 -12.21 -15.18 12.17
N ASN A 452 -11.74 -14.31 11.27
CA ASN A 452 -12.14 -12.89 11.25
C ASN A 452 -13.60 -12.71 10.80
N CYS A 453 -14.07 -13.47 9.80
CA CYS A 453 -15.48 -13.46 9.38
C CYS A 453 -16.45 -14.01 10.43
N LEU A 454 -15.95 -14.81 11.38
CA LEU A 454 -16.69 -15.25 12.57
C LEU A 454 -16.45 -14.34 13.78
N GLN A 455 -15.75 -13.21 13.65
CA GLN A 455 -15.45 -12.29 14.76
C GLN A 455 -14.77 -13.01 15.94
N LEU A 456 -13.87 -13.93 15.64
CA LEU A 456 -13.01 -14.62 16.60
C LEU A 456 -11.64 -13.94 16.60
N ASP A 457 -11.47 -12.97 17.49
CA ASP A 457 -10.18 -12.31 17.72
C ASP A 457 -9.12 -13.36 18.08
N HIS A 458 -7.97 -13.29 17.40
CA HIS A 458 -6.86 -14.23 17.56
C HIS A 458 -5.52 -13.57 17.29
N HIS A 459 -4.47 -14.13 17.88
CA HIS A 459 -3.08 -13.80 17.58
C HIS A 459 -2.35 -15.01 16.99
N TYR A 460 -1.27 -14.75 16.26
CA TYR A 460 -0.31 -15.76 15.84
C TYR A 460 0.76 -16.00 16.90
N GLY A 461 1.14 -17.27 17.06
CA GLY A 461 2.29 -17.70 17.84
C GLY A 461 3.44 -18.08 16.90
N ASP A 462 4.39 -17.18 16.70
CA ASP A 462 5.67 -17.51 16.07
C ASP A 462 6.55 -18.27 17.06
N GLU A 463 7.14 -19.39 16.62
CA GLU A 463 7.91 -20.26 17.51
C GLU A 463 9.15 -19.57 18.10
N THR A 464 9.82 -18.67 17.36
CA THR A 464 10.97 -17.92 17.88
C THR A 464 10.55 -16.97 19.00
N LEU A 465 9.42 -16.29 18.85
CA LEU A 465 8.88 -15.40 19.89
C LEU A 465 8.35 -16.22 21.09
N MET A 466 7.72 -17.36 20.84
CA MET A 466 7.26 -18.29 21.87
C MET A 466 8.42 -18.86 22.68
N GLU A 467 9.50 -19.29 22.04
CA GLU A 467 10.71 -19.77 22.69
C GLU A 467 11.31 -18.71 23.64
N LYS A 468 11.33 -17.44 23.20
CA LYS A 468 11.96 -16.34 23.94
C LYS A 468 11.10 -15.73 25.04
N TYR A 469 9.80 -15.59 24.80
CA TYR A 469 8.88 -14.86 25.69
C TYR A 469 7.75 -15.72 26.24
N GLY A 470 7.70 -17.00 25.88
CA GLY A 470 6.66 -17.95 26.25
C GLY A 470 6.79 -18.48 27.66
N ARG A 471 5.67 -18.59 28.35
CA ARG A 471 5.54 -19.32 29.64
C ARG A 471 4.11 -19.77 29.85
N VAL A 472 3.89 -20.70 30.78
CA VAL A 472 2.55 -21.20 31.13
C VAL A 472 2.24 -20.92 32.59
N GLU A 473 1.14 -20.22 32.84
CA GLU A 473 0.68 -19.90 34.19
C GLU A 473 -0.84 -20.04 34.28
N LYS A 474 -1.32 -20.79 35.29
CA LYS A 474 -2.74 -20.92 35.64
C LYS A 474 -3.61 -21.36 34.44
N GLY A 475 -3.14 -22.33 33.66
CA GLY A 475 -3.86 -22.83 32.50
C GLY A 475 -3.90 -21.88 31.31
N ARG A 476 -3.02 -20.86 31.29
CA ARG A 476 -2.86 -19.93 30.17
C ARG A 476 -1.45 -19.99 29.60
N LEU A 477 -1.35 -19.97 28.29
CA LEU A 477 -0.09 -19.76 27.57
C LEU A 477 0.13 -18.25 27.45
N ILE A 478 1.27 -17.75 27.91
CA ILE A 478 1.61 -16.33 27.90
C ILE A 478 2.78 -16.12 26.95
N ILE A 479 2.67 -15.17 26.03
CA ILE A 479 3.78 -14.71 25.18
C ILE A 479 3.96 -13.22 25.47
N GLY A 480 5.03 -12.89 26.20
CA GLY A 480 5.28 -11.52 26.64
C GLY A 480 4.14 -10.97 27.51
N LYS A 481 3.37 -10.02 26.96
CA LYS A 481 2.22 -9.35 27.61
C LYS A 481 0.86 -9.97 27.26
N ALA A 482 0.77 -10.81 26.23
CA ALA A 482 -0.48 -11.44 25.81
C ALA A 482 -0.66 -12.81 26.47
N ALA A 483 -1.90 -13.16 26.84
CA ALA A 483 -2.24 -14.41 27.51
C ALA A 483 -3.41 -15.11 26.83
N TYR A 484 -3.25 -16.41 26.58
CA TYR A 484 -4.14 -17.22 25.76
C TYR A 484 -4.65 -18.41 26.56
N ASP A 485 -5.95 -18.67 26.49
CA ASP A 485 -6.63 -19.80 27.13
C ASP A 485 -7.02 -20.89 26.12
N ARG A 486 -6.93 -20.59 24.82
CA ARG A 486 -7.13 -21.51 23.69
C ARG A 486 -5.97 -21.41 22.72
N VAL A 487 -5.52 -22.56 22.23
CA VAL A 487 -4.45 -22.67 21.23
C VAL A 487 -4.89 -23.59 20.11
N ILE A 488 -4.76 -23.15 18.86
CA ILE A 488 -4.93 -23.96 17.64
C ILE A 488 -3.56 -24.27 17.06
N LEU A 489 -3.30 -25.55 16.86
CA LEU A 489 -2.27 -26.06 15.97
C LEU A 489 -2.92 -26.23 14.59
N PRO A 490 -2.61 -25.39 13.59
CA PRO A 490 -3.08 -25.65 12.22
C PRO A 490 -2.36 -26.89 11.64
N ASP A 491 -2.39 -27.09 10.32
CA ASP A 491 -1.62 -28.18 9.69
C ASP A 491 -0.10 -27.93 9.85
N LEU A 492 0.48 -28.52 10.91
CA LEU A 492 1.89 -28.44 11.27
C LEU A 492 2.58 -29.77 10.98
N LEU A 493 3.72 -29.70 10.30
CA LEU A 493 4.63 -30.84 10.10
C LEU A 493 5.58 -31.00 11.29
N THR A 494 6.11 -29.88 11.80
CA THR A 494 7.08 -29.85 12.89
C THR A 494 6.71 -28.83 13.97
N LEU A 495 7.22 -29.06 15.18
CA LEU A 495 7.35 -28.06 16.24
C LEU A 495 8.81 -27.95 16.68
N SER A 496 9.17 -26.88 17.35
CA SER A 496 10.40 -26.77 18.12
C SER A 496 10.28 -27.48 19.47
N ALA A 497 11.40 -27.98 20.01
CA ALA A 497 11.41 -28.59 21.34
C ALA A 497 10.86 -27.67 22.45
N PRO A 498 11.23 -26.37 22.56
CA PRO A 498 10.71 -25.53 23.63
C PRO A 498 9.21 -25.24 23.48
N VAL A 499 8.70 -25.12 22.25
CA VAL A 499 7.25 -24.93 22.02
C VAL A 499 6.46 -26.18 22.40
N LEU A 500 6.97 -27.38 22.11
CA LEU A 500 6.35 -28.61 22.61
C LEU A 500 6.23 -28.60 24.14
N GLU A 501 7.29 -28.24 24.86
CA GLU A 501 7.26 -28.18 26.33
C GLU A 501 6.23 -27.16 26.84
N LEU A 502 6.10 -25.99 26.19
CA LEU A 502 5.07 -25.00 26.51
C LEU A 502 3.66 -25.57 26.29
N LEU A 503 3.41 -26.25 25.15
CA LEU A 503 2.10 -26.80 24.83
C LEU A 503 1.71 -27.95 25.78
N LEU A 504 2.66 -28.80 26.18
CA LEU A 504 2.43 -29.86 27.17
C LEU A 504 2.11 -29.28 28.54
N ALA A 505 2.88 -28.30 29.02
CA ALA A 505 2.57 -27.61 30.28
C ALA A 505 1.21 -26.91 30.24
N PHE A 506 0.86 -26.29 29.11
CA PHE A 506 -0.44 -25.65 28.91
C PHE A 506 -1.59 -26.66 29.02
N GLY A 507 -1.49 -27.79 28.31
CA GLY A 507 -2.48 -28.87 28.40
C GLY A 507 -2.59 -29.48 29.81
N GLN A 508 -1.46 -29.70 30.49
CA GLN A 508 -1.42 -30.22 31.87
C GLN A 508 -2.11 -29.30 32.88
N GLN A 509 -2.05 -27.99 32.67
CA GLN A 509 -2.73 -27.00 33.50
C GLN A 509 -4.20 -26.76 33.09
N GLY A 510 -4.74 -27.55 32.16
CA GLY A 510 -6.14 -27.48 31.73
C GLY A 510 -6.43 -26.47 30.61
N GLY A 511 -5.39 -25.95 29.94
CA GLY A 511 -5.55 -25.11 28.76
C GLY A 511 -6.23 -25.84 27.59
N ALA A 512 -7.01 -25.12 26.79
CA ALA A 512 -7.74 -25.72 25.67
C ALA A 512 -6.86 -25.77 24.42
N LEU A 513 -6.32 -26.95 24.11
CA LEU A 513 -5.47 -27.19 22.95
C LEU A 513 -6.24 -27.92 21.84
N TYR A 514 -6.18 -27.38 20.63
CA TYR A 514 -6.85 -27.92 19.45
C TYR A 514 -5.85 -28.18 18.34
N TYR A 515 -6.11 -29.17 17.49
CA TYR A 515 -5.37 -29.38 16.25
C TYR A 515 -6.32 -29.54 15.06
N MET A 516 -5.89 -29.07 13.90
CA MET A 516 -6.59 -29.24 12.63
C MET A 516 -5.79 -30.16 11.71
N GLY A 517 -6.44 -31.15 11.09
CA GLY A 517 -5.75 -32.18 10.31
C GLY A 517 -5.11 -33.23 11.21
N SER A 518 -3.77 -33.33 11.18
CA SER A 518 -2.98 -34.25 12.00
C SER A 518 -2.13 -33.51 13.02
N LEU A 519 -1.80 -34.17 14.13
CA LEU A 519 -0.76 -33.69 15.03
C LEU A 519 0.61 -33.69 14.32
N PRO A 520 1.52 -32.76 14.68
CA PRO A 520 2.86 -32.71 14.12
C PRO A 520 3.61 -34.02 14.36
N THR A 521 4.37 -34.44 13.35
CA THR A 521 5.10 -35.71 13.34
C THR A 521 6.60 -35.53 13.56
N LEU A 522 7.10 -34.30 13.44
CA LEU A 522 8.50 -33.93 13.62
C LEU A 522 8.70 -32.93 14.76
N LEU A 523 9.84 -33.04 15.44
CA LEU A 523 10.33 -32.12 16.46
C LEU A 523 11.73 -31.67 16.04
N ASP A 524 11.93 -30.37 15.89
CA ASP A 524 13.16 -29.79 15.32
C ASP A 524 13.55 -30.45 13.96
N GLY A 525 12.55 -30.84 13.17
CA GLY A 525 12.72 -31.54 11.89
C GLY A 525 13.09 -33.02 11.98
N ALA A 526 12.97 -33.68 13.13
CA ALA A 526 13.23 -35.12 13.30
C ALA A 526 12.07 -35.84 14.01
N ALA A 527 11.89 -37.14 13.76
CA ALA A 527 10.91 -37.93 14.50
C ALA A 527 11.28 -38.01 15.99
N ASP A 528 10.34 -37.65 16.88
CA ASP A 528 10.54 -37.70 18.33
C ASP A 528 9.30 -38.28 19.04
N PRO A 529 9.45 -39.31 19.88
CA PRO A 529 8.32 -39.94 20.56
C PRO A 529 7.57 -39.00 21.52
N ARG A 530 8.18 -37.90 21.97
CA ARG A 530 7.54 -36.92 22.87
C ARG A 530 6.32 -36.25 22.25
N LEU A 531 6.24 -36.12 20.93
CA LEU A 531 5.07 -35.54 20.23
C LEU A 531 3.79 -36.32 20.49
N SER A 532 3.88 -37.63 20.72
CA SER A 532 2.71 -38.47 21.05
C SER A 532 2.00 -38.03 22.34
N GLN A 533 2.68 -37.31 23.23
CA GLN A 533 2.10 -36.77 24.46
C GLN A 533 1.05 -35.69 24.17
N LEU A 534 1.13 -34.98 23.03
CA LEU A 534 0.13 -33.99 22.64
C LEU A 534 -1.28 -34.60 22.53
N ALA A 535 -1.39 -35.86 22.10
CA ALA A 535 -2.68 -36.55 21.97
C ALA A 535 -3.43 -36.73 23.31
N GLN A 536 -2.76 -36.56 24.45
CA GLN A 536 -3.39 -36.59 25.77
C GLN A 536 -4.19 -35.32 26.07
N TYR A 537 -3.81 -34.19 25.46
CA TYR A 537 -4.33 -32.86 25.80
C TYR A 537 -5.02 -32.17 24.62
N ALA A 538 -4.52 -32.38 23.40
CA ALA A 538 -5.02 -31.75 22.19
C ALA A 538 -6.26 -32.47 21.65
N LYS A 539 -7.26 -31.70 21.22
CA LYS A 539 -8.51 -32.21 20.64
C LYS A 539 -8.59 -31.88 19.14
N PRO A 540 -9.14 -32.77 18.31
CA PRO A 540 -9.38 -32.44 16.91
C PRO A 540 -10.40 -31.29 16.82
N LEU A 541 -10.16 -30.37 15.90
CA LEU A 541 -11.07 -29.28 15.56
C LEU A 541 -11.34 -29.33 14.05
N ALA A 542 -12.61 -29.44 13.67
CA ALA A 542 -12.99 -29.44 12.27
C ALA A 542 -12.89 -28.03 11.69
N PHE A 543 -12.53 -27.92 10.40
CA PHE A 543 -12.57 -26.65 9.69
C PHE A 543 -13.98 -26.40 9.16
N THR A 544 -14.91 -26.12 10.08
CA THR A 544 -16.29 -25.69 9.80
C THR A 544 -16.67 -24.54 10.73
N ASP A 545 -17.68 -23.77 10.35
CA ASP A 545 -18.13 -22.61 11.12
C ASP A 545 -18.61 -23.01 12.49
N GLU A 546 -19.37 -24.10 12.59
CA GLU A 546 -19.92 -24.57 13.86
C GLU A 546 -18.80 -24.96 14.83
N ALA A 547 -17.74 -25.59 14.32
CA ALA A 547 -16.58 -25.96 15.11
C ALA A 547 -15.76 -24.74 15.54
N LEU A 548 -15.50 -23.80 14.63
CA LEU A 548 -14.77 -22.57 14.94
C LEU A 548 -15.56 -21.68 15.91
N GLU A 549 -16.86 -21.52 15.70
CA GLU A 549 -17.76 -20.73 16.55
C GLU A 549 -17.80 -21.28 17.99
N SER A 550 -17.60 -22.59 18.17
CA SER A 550 -17.49 -23.20 19.51
C SER A 550 -16.31 -22.68 20.34
N LEU A 551 -15.34 -22.00 19.70
CA LEU A 551 -14.22 -21.36 20.36
C LEU A 551 -14.58 -19.99 20.96
N ARG A 552 -15.74 -19.40 20.64
CA ARG A 552 -16.13 -18.07 21.11
C ARG A 552 -16.16 -18.03 22.65
N PRO A 553 -15.49 -17.06 23.30
CA PRO A 553 -15.61 -16.90 24.74
C PRO A 553 -17.01 -16.45 25.15
N GLU A 554 -17.44 -16.90 26.33
CA GLU A 554 -18.64 -16.35 26.97
C GLU A 554 -18.50 -14.83 27.13
N GLY A 555 -19.54 -14.08 26.77
CA GLY A 555 -19.56 -12.62 26.92
C GLY A 555 -18.99 -11.81 25.74
N ALA A 556 -18.50 -12.47 24.69
CA ALA A 556 -18.02 -11.82 23.47
C ALA A 556 -19.15 -11.37 22.54
N LEU A 557 -18.83 -10.42 21.65
CA LEU A 557 -19.70 -9.98 20.56
C LEU A 557 -20.14 -11.17 19.72
N ARG A 558 -21.40 -11.16 19.26
CA ARG A 558 -21.89 -12.06 18.21
C ARG A 558 -22.54 -11.22 17.11
N LEU A 559 -22.10 -11.43 15.87
CA LEU A 559 -22.68 -10.82 14.69
C LEU A 559 -23.32 -11.91 13.83
N GLU A 560 -24.57 -11.71 13.41
CA GLU A 560 -25.17 -12.50 12.33
C GLU A 560 -25.27 -11.62 11.09
N VAL A 561 -24.53 -12.00 10.03
CA VAL A 561 -24.38 -11.22 8.81
C VAL A 561 -25.28 -11.79 7.71
N LYS A 562 -26.01 -10.90 7.01
CA LYS A 562 -26.93 -11.25 5.92
C LYS A 562 -26.64 -10.42 4.67
N PRO A 563 -26.40 -11.07 3.50
CA PRO A 563 -26.25 -12.52 3.30
C PRO A 563 -25.00 -13.06 4.02
N ALA A 564 -25.02 -14.30 4.47
CA ALA A 564 -23.85 -14.91 5.13
C ALA A 564 -22.77 -15.29 4.12
N GLU A 565 -23.19 -15.91 3.01
CA GLU A 565 -22.30 -16.32 1.92
C GLU A 565 -21.72 -15.11 1.18
N GLY A 566 -20.41 -15.11 0.96
CA GLY A 566 -19.69 -14.03 0.29
C GLY A 566 -19.55 -12.73 1.10
N SER A 567 -20.11 -12.65 2.32
CA SER A 567 -19.89 -11.51 3.21
C SER A 567 -18.48 -11.52 3.78
N ARG A 568 -17.87 -10.34 3.81
CA ARG A 568 -16.56 -10.09 4.43
C ARG A 568 -16.72 -8.99 5.46
N VAL A 569 -17.37 -9.32 6.58
CA VAL A 569 -17.54 -8.39 7.70
C VAL A 569 -16.56 -8.78 8.79
N HIS A 570 -15.60 -7.90 9.06
CA HIS A 570 -14.63 -8.08 10.15
C HIS A 570 -14.99 -7.14 11.29
N SER A 571 -14.59 -7.48 12.51
CA SER A 571 -14.77 -6.61 13.66
C SER A 571 -13.57 -6.59 14.58
N ARG A 572 -13.39 -5.48 15.31
CA ARG A 572 -12.43 -5.37 16.40
C ARG A 572 -13.08 -4.80 17.64
N THR A 573 -12.76 -5.37 18.80
CA THR A 573 -13.32 -4.96 20.09
C THR A 573 -12.26 -4.32 21.00
N ARG A 574 -12.61 -3.20 21.64
CA ARG A 574 -11.82 -2.57 22.72
C ARG A 574 -12.62 -2.49 24.01
N TYR A 575 -12.00 -2.90 25.12
CA TYR A 575 -12.61 -2.87 26.45
C TYR A 575 -12.06 -1.71 27.27
N LEU A 576 -12.93 -0.82 27.74
CA LEU A 576 -12.56 0.38 28.50
C LEU A 576 -12.68 0.14 30.01
N ALA A 577 -11.89 0.89 30.79
CA ALA A 577 -11.82 0.74 32.25
C ALA A 577 -13.13 1.07 32.99
N ASP A 578 -14.03 1.85 32.37
CA ASP A 578 -15.36 2.18 32.93
C ASP A 578 -16.44 1.12 32.62
N GLY A 579 -16.05 0.01 31.99
CA GLY A 579 -16.96 -1.08 31.58
C GLY A 579 -17.58 -0.86 30.21
N SER A 580 -17.33 0.27 29.55
CA SER A 580 -17.76 0.51 28.17
C SER A 580 -16.93 -0.29 27.17
N ARG A 581 -17.50 -0.52 26.00
CA ARG A 581 -16.86 -1.26 24.90
C ARG A 581 -16.96 -0.48 23.61
N LEU A 582 -15.91 -0.53 22.78
CA LEU A 582 -15.93 -0.03 21.41
C LEU A 582 -15.89 -1.22 20.46
N TYR A 583 -16.77 -1.20 19.46
CA TYR A 583 -16.82 -2.19 18.39
C TYR A 583 -16.67 -1.47 17.06
N PHE A 584 -15.60 -1.77 16.34
CA PHE A 584 -15.45 -1.34 14.96
C PHE A 584 -15.80 -2.51 14.05
N ILE A 585 -16.86 -2.35 13.25
CA ILE A 585 -17.41 -3.38 12.37
C ILE A 585 -17.33 -2.84 10.95
N ALA A 586 -16.55 -3.49 10.09
CA ALA A 586 -16.28 -3.02 8.73
C ALA A 586 -16.83 -4.00 7.69
N ASN A 587 -17.58 -3.49 6.72
CA ASN A 587 -17.96 -4.22 5.52
C ASN A 587 -16.85 -4.09 4.49
N LEU A 588 -16.16 -5.20 4.26
CA LEU A 588 -15.02 -5.27 3.34
C LEU A 588 -15.44 -5.66 1.92
N ASN A 589 -16.74 -5.75 1.64
CA ASN A 589 -17.26 -5.91 0.28
C ASN A 589 -17.40 -4.53 -0.41
N ARG A 590 -16.96 -4.42 -1.66
CA ARG A 590 -16.99 -3.15 -2.43
C ARG A 590 -18.33 -2.82 -3.07
N GLU A 591 -19.15 -3.83 -3.31
CA GLU A 591 -20.34 -3.72 -4.16
C GLU A 591 -21.63 -4.06 -3.40
N ALA A 592 -21.54 -4.89 -2.36
CA ALA A 592 -22.70 -5.38 -1.63
C ALA A 592 -22.76 -4.83 -0.20
N SER A 593 -23.93 -4.33 0.18
CA SER A 593 -24.28 -4.02 1.56
C SER A 593 -24.41 -5.30 2.39
N ALA A 594 -24.28 -5.17 3.71
CA ALA A 594 -24.46 -6.26 4.66
C ALA A 594 -25.36 -5.82 5.81
N ARG A 595 -26.44 -6.58 6.05
CA ARG A 595 -27.24 -6.41 7.27
C ARG A 595 -26.61 -7.21 8.40
N VAL A 596 -26.43 -6.58 9.55
CA VAL A 596 -25.79 -7.17 10.73
C VAL A 596 -26.75 -7.14 11.91
N ASP A 597 -27.09 -8.31 12.47
CA ASP A 597 -27.71 -8.43 13.80
C ASP A 597 -26.58 -8.48 14.84
N ILE A 598 -26.50 -7.43 15.64
CA ILE A 598 -25.47 -7.18 16.65
C ILE A 598 -26.00 -7.65 18.00
N ARG A 599 -25.36 -8.66 18.60
CA ARG A 599 -25.69 -9.17 19.94
C ARG A 599 -24.51 -8.98 20.89
N ILE A 600 -24.72 -8.15 21.91
CA ILE A 600 -23.72 -7.82 22.93
C ILE A 600 -24.17 -8.37 24.28
N PRO A 601 -23.46 -9.35 24.87
CA PRO A 601 -23.83 -9.90 26.17
C PRO A 601 -23.76 -8.86 27.30
N GLY A 602 -24.88 -8.67 27.99
CA GLY A 602 -25.11 -7.65 29.00
C GLY A 602 -26.13 -6.59 28.57
N ALA A 603 -26.39 -5.63 29.46
CA ALA A 603 -27.26 -4.49 29.22
C ALA A 603 -26.43 -3.24 28.93
N TYR A 604 -26.60 -2.68 27.74
CA TYR A 604 -25.89 -1.47 27.30
C TYR A 604 -26.84 -0.46 26.66
N SER A 605 -26.49 0.82 26.83
CA SER A 605 -26.93 1.88 25.93
C SER A 605 -25.97 1.96 24.74
N LEU A 606 -26.51 2.01 23.53
CA LEU A 606 -25.73 1.98 22.30
C LEU A 606 -25.70 3.35 21.62
N SER A 607 -24.55 3.69 21.04
CA SER A 607 -24.37 4.89 20.23
C SER A 607 -23.36 4.68 19.12
N ARG A 608 -23.61 5.24 17.94
CA ARG A 608 -22.65 5.36 16.85
C ARG A 608 -21.75 6.55 17.13
N LEU A 609 -20.45 6.34 16.96
CA LEU A 609 -19.45 7.39 16.95
C LEU A 609 -19.11 7.69 15.49
N ASP A 610 -19.47 8.88 15.01
CA ASP A 610 -19.07 9.32 13.67
C ASP A 610 -17.73 10.06 13.78
N LEU A 611 -16.67 9.49 13.21
CA LEU A 611 -15.34 10.06 13.31
C LEU A 611 -15.07 11.17 12.29
N THR A 612 -15.98 11.40 11.34
CA THR A 612 -15.80 12.43 10.30
C THR A 612 -15.96 13.83 10.89
N ASP A 613 -17.06 14.05 11.62
CA ASP A 613 -17.37 15.28 12.36
C ASP A 613 -17.17 15.13 13.87
N ASN A 614 -16.72 13.94 14.31
CA ASN A 614 -16.50 13.58 15.70
C ASN A 614 -17.77 13.77 16.55
N THR A 615 -18.89 13.21 16.08
CA THR A 615 -20.19 13.29 16.76
C THR A 615 -20.64 11.94 17.32
N ARG A 616 -21.60 11.99 18.24
CA ARG A 616 -22.19 10.83 18.88
C ARG A 616 -23.70 10.81 18.63
N GLN A 617 -24.20 9.69 18.11
CA GLN A 617 -25.62 9.51 17.80
C GLN A 617 -26.16 8.27 18.52
N PRO A 618 -27.32 8.33 19.19
CA PRO A 618 -27.92 7.16 19.82
C PRO A 618 -28.30 6.10 18.78
N VAL A 619 -28.12 4.82 19.12
CA VAL A 619 -28.51 3.69 18.28
C VAL A 619 -29.67 2.96 18.96
N SER A 620 -30.73 2.72 18.19
CA SER A 620 -31.89 1.95 18.65
C SER A 620 -31.46 0.52 18.98
N ALA A 621 -31.76 0.10 20.20
CA ALA A 621 -31.41 -1.21 20.71
C ALA A 621 -32.54 -1.76 21.59
N ARG A 622 -32.54 -3.07 21.80
CA ARG A 622 -33.52 -3.78 22.62
C ARG A 622 -32.82 -4.80 23.51
N GLN A 623 -33.39 -5.06 24.69
CA GLN A 623 -32.93 -6.14 25.55
C GLN A 623 -33.57 -7.45 25.06
N GLU A 624 -32.75 -8.42 24.66
CA GLU A 624 -33.17 -9.78 24.29
C GLU A 624 -32.47 -10.79 25.20
N GLY A 625 -33.20 -11.33 26.18
CA GLY A 625 -32.60 -12.20 27.19
C GLY A 625 -31.52 -11.46 27.99
N ASP A 626 -30.32 -12.03 28.02
CA ASP A 626 -29.14 -11.47 28.69
C ASP A 626 -28.28 -10.58 27.77
N ALA A 627 -28.71 -10.32 26.53
CA ALA A 627 -27.97 -9.52 25.56
C ALA A 627 -28.70 -8.24 25.13
N THR A 628 -27.91 -7.23 24.78
CA THR A 628 -28.36 -6.05 24.04
C THR A 628 -28.31 -6.36 22.54
N ALA A 629 -29.43 -6.23 21.86
CA ALA A 629 -29.58 -6.51 20.43
C ALA A 629 -29.84 -5.22 19.64
N ALA A 630 -29.18 -5.08 18.49
CA ALA A 630 -29.38 -4.00 17.53
C ALA A 630 -29.24 -4.52 16.10
N ASP A 631 -29.95 -3.91 15.16
CA ASP A 631 -29.83 -4.19 13.73
C ASP A 631 -29.13 -3.01 13.07
N TRP A 632 -28.24 -3.30 12.12
CA TRP A 632 -27.56 -2.26 11.34
C TRP A 632 -27.39 -2.68 9.88
N GLU A 633 -27.44 -1.71 8.97
CA GLU A 633 -27.11 -1.89 7.57
C GLU A 633 -25.76 -1.23 7.29
N LEU A 634 -24.78 -2.06 6.91
CA LEU A 634 -23.47 -1.60 6.46
C LEU A 634 -23.52 -1.45 4.94
N GLU A 635 -23.32 -0.25 4.46
CA GLU A 635 -23.13 0.03 3.04
C GLU A 635 -21.92 -0.73 2.47
N PRO A 636 -21.82 -0.90 1.14
CA PRO A 636 -20.58 -1.37 0.53
C PRO A 636 -19.44 -0.44 0.97
N MET A 637 -18.30 -1.01 1.33
CA MET A 637 -17.13 -0.29 1.87
C MET A 637 -17.36 0.46 3.20
N GLY A 638 -18.58 0.42 3.76
CA GLY A 638 -18.95 1.14 4.96
C GLY A 638 -18.49 0.46 6.26
N ALA A 639 -18.47 1.23 7.34
CA ALA A 639 -18.17 0.73 8.67
C ALA A 639 -19.02 1.40 9.76
N LEU A 640 -19.12 0.73 10.91
CA LEU A 640 -19.77 1.21 12.12
C LEU A 640 -18.77 1.20 13.27
N LEU A 641 -18.55 2.35 13.90
CA LEU A 641 -17.93 2.42 15.23
C LEU A 641 -19.02 2.57 16.29
N LEU A 642 -19.30 1.49 17.00
CA LEU A 642 -20.34 1.40 18.02
C LEU A 642 -19.71 1.50 19.42
N CYS A 643 -20.21 2.43 20.23
CA CYS A 643 -19.92 2.51 21.65
C CYS A 643 -21.08 1.92 22.45
N ALA A 644 -20.75 0.93 23.29
CA ALA A 644 -21.68 0.29 24.22
C ALA A 644 -21.29 0.68 25.65
N GLU A 645 -22.12 1.50 26.30
CA GLU A 645 -21.92 1.94 27.69
C GLU A 645 -22.87 1.16 28.62
N PRO A 646 -22.44 0.72 29.83
CA PRO A 646 -23.32 0.03 30.76
C PRO A 646 -24.61 0.82 31.02
N GLY A 647 -25.76 0.21 30.76
CA GLY A 647 -27.04 0.92 30.79
C GLY A 647 -28.18 0.11 30.19
N SER A 648 -29.39 0.68 30.10
CA SER A 648 -30.51 0.01 29.46
C SER A 648 -30.60 0.39 27.97
N PRO A 649 -30.88 -0.57 27.08
CA PRO A 649 -31.15 -0.25 25.68
C PRO A 649 -32.44 0.56 25.55
N ALA A 650 -32.48 1.42 24.52
CA ALA A 650 -33.63 2.25 24.22
C ALA A 650 -33.92 2.23 22.72
N VAL A 651 -35.19 2.38 22.37
CA VAL A 651 -35.65 2.48 20.98
C VAL A 651 -35.92 3.95 20.68
N TYR A 652 -35.31 4.46 19.63
CA TYR A 652 -35.48 5.82 19.16
C TYR A 652 -36.29 5.81 17.85
N PRO A 653 -37.21 6.78 17.66
CA PRO A 653 -37.91 6.91 16.38
C PRO A 653 -36.93 7.37 15.29
N GLU A 654 -36.97 6.71 14.14
CA GLU A 654 -36.23 7.20 12.97
C GLU A 654 -37.03 8.31 12.27
N PRO A 655 -36.41 9.47 12.00
CA PRO A 655 -37.08 10.52 11.25
C PRO A 655 -37.29 10.08 9.80
N GLU A 656 -38.43 10.46 9.22
CA GLU A 656 -38.71 10.24 7.80
C GLU A 656 -37.72 11.07 6.96
N LYS A 657 -36.88 10.39 6.17
CA LYS A 657 -35.96 11.02 5.22
C LYS A 657 -36.68 11.32 3.89
N VAL A 658 -36.53 12.55 3.41
CA VAL A 658 -37.03 13.00 2.09
C VAL A 658 -35.84 13.38 1.22
N TYR A 659 -35.64 12.68 0.11
CA TYR A 659 -34.60 13.04 -0.85
C TYR A 659 -35.05 14.19 -1.75
N LEU A 660 -34.24 15.24 -1.85
CA LEU A 660 -34.54 16.39 -2.70
C LEU A 660 -34.50 16.01 -4.19
N PRO A 661 -35.40 16.59 -5.02
CA PRO A 661 -35.49 16.21 -6.41
C PRO A 661 -34.53 16.99 -7.30
N PHE A 662 -33.87 16.31 -8.25
CA PHE A 662 -32.91 16.92 -9.17
C PHE A 662 -33.16 16.48 -10.61
N ALA A 663 -33.03 17.41 -11.57
CA ALA A 663 -32.97 17.04 -12.98
C ALA A 663 -31.56 16.52 -13.34
N PRO A 664 -31.44 15.67 -14.38
CA PRO A 664 -30.16 15.09 -14.78
C PRO A 664 -29.19 16.11 -15.39
N VAL A 665 -29.68 17.23 -15.91
CA VAL A 665 -28.87 18.31 -16.51
C VAL A 665 -28.56 19.37 -15.47
N TRP A 666 -27.29 19.72 -15.33
CA TRP A 666 -26.77 20.69 -14.37
C TRP A 666 -26.06 21.84 -15.06
N LYS A 667 -26.21 23.04 -14.53
CA LYS A 667 -25.50 24.23 -15.00
C LYS A 667 -24.07 24.24 -14.47
N ILE A 668 -23.10 24.53 -15.33
CA ILE A 668 -21.72 24.79 -14.92
C ILE A 668 -21.62 26.24 -14.43
N ALA A 669 -21.49 26.42 -13.11
CA ALA A 669 -21.30 27.73 -12.52
C ALA A 669 -19.83 28.17 -12.54
N ARG A 670 -18.90 27.22 -12.38
CA ARG A 670 -17.46 27.46 -12.44
C ARG A 670 -16.73 26.18 -12.83
N GLN A 671 -15.67 26.31 -13.61
CA GLN A 671 -14.80 25.19 -13.97
C GLN A 671 -13.33 25.59 -13.89
N ALA A 672 -12.46 24.63 -13.57
CA ALA A 672 -11.03 24.73 -13.84
C ALA A 672 -10.76 24.71 -15.35
N GLU A 673 -9.52 25.03 -15.74
CA GLU A 673 -9.06 24.85 -17.12
C GLU A 673 -9.18 23.38 -17.53
N ASN A 674 -9.70 23.15 -18.74
CA ASN A 674 -9.75 21.85 -19.38
C ASN A 674 -8.42 21.57 -20.10
N ALA A 675 -8.20 20.31 -20.48
CA ALA A 675 -6.97 19.87 -21.14
C ALA A 675 -7.26 19.05 -22.40
N LEU A 676 -6.24 18.93 -23.23
CA LEU A 676 -6.12 17.92 -24.28
C LEU A 676 -4.70 17.33 -24.17
N THR A 677 -4.60 16.05 -23.86
CA THR A 677 -3.31 15.34 -23.80
C THR A 677 -2.84 14.98 -25.20
N LEU A 678 -1.60 15.35 -25.52
CA LEU A 678 -0.90 15.05 -26.76
C LEU A 678 0.23 14.06 -26.44
N ASP A 679 -0.09 12.77 -26.43
CA ASP A 679 0.86 11.69 -26.13
C ASP A 679 1.42 10.98 -27.37
N THR A 680 0.90 11.32 -28.56
CA THR A 680 1.21 10.65 -29.82
C THR A 680 1.68 11.67 -30.84
N CYS A 681 2.83 11.39 -31.47
CA CYS A 681 3.45 12.28 -32.46
C CYS A 681 4.12 11.50 -33.59
N ARG A 682 4.26 12.13 -34.75
CA ARG A 682 5.24 11.70 -35.76
C ARG A 682 6.62 12.17 -35.32
N TYR A 683 7.65 11.43 -35.71
CA TYR A 683 9.01 11.78 -35.33
C TYR A 683 10.02 11.52 -36.45
N LYS A 684 11.13 12.24 -36.39
CA LYS A 684 12.30 12.08 -37.26
C LYS A 684 13.54 11.99 -36.39
N VAL A 685 14.41 11.02 -36.67
CA VAL A 685 15.69 10.83 -36.01
C VAL A 685 16.81 11.26 -36.96
N ASP A 686 17.67 12.14 -36.48
CA ASP A 686 18.75 12.76 -37.24
C ASP A 686 18.25 13.35 -38.57
N ASP A 687 18.91 13.05 -39.69
CA ASP A 687 18.49 13.50 -41.02
C ASP A 687 17.58 12.50 -41.74
N GLY A 688 17.09 11.46 -41.05
CA GLY A 688 16.28 10.38 -41.61
C GLY A 688 14.86 10.76 -42.06
N ASP A 689 14.07 9.76 -42.44
CA ASP A 689 12.68 9.97 -42.87
C ASP A 689 11.71 10.10 -41.68
N TRP A 690 10.61 10.81 -41.91
CA TRP A 690 9.50 10.87 -40.98
C TRP A 690 8.91 9.48 -40.72
N GLN A 691 8.82 9.11 -39.46
CA GLN A 691 8.16 7.90 -39.01
C GLN A 691 6.66 8.14 -38.80
N PRO A 692 5.83 7.08 -38.89
CA PRO A 692 4.41 7.14 -38.52
C PRO A 692 4.20 7.62 -37.09
N ALA A 693 2.99 8.14 -36.81
CA ALA A 693 2.64 8.59 -35.48
C ALA A 693 2.72 7.44 -34.46
N LYS A 694 3.31 7.72 -33.30
CA LYS A 694 3.52 6.74 -32.24
C LYS A 694 3.47 7.41 -30.88
N ASN A 695 3.00 6.68 -29.86
CA ASN A 695 3.02 7.16 -28.49
C ASN A 695 4.46 7.48 -28.04
N ILE A 696 4.64 8.64 -27.40
CA ILE A 696 5.93 9.23 -27.04
C ILE A 696 6.76 8.35 -26.12
N LEU A 697 6.11 7.62 -25.20
CA LEU A 697 6.81 6.71 -24.28
C LEU A 697 7.39 5.51 -25.03
N LEU A 698 6.69 5.03 -26.07
CA LEU A 698 7.20 3.94 -26.92
C LEU A 698 8.32 4.42 -27.85
N ILE A 699 8.29 5.70 -28.27
CA ILE A 699 9.41 6.32 -29.00
C ILE A 699 10.66 6.36 -28.09
N GLN A 700 10.53 6.83 -26.84
CA GLN A 700 11.65 6.81 -25.89
C GLN A 700 12.23 5.41 -25.70
N GLN A 701 11.41 4.38 -25.53
CA GLN A 701 11.89 3.00 -25.41
C GLN A 701 12.69 2.53 -26.62
N ASP A 702 12.29 2.92 -27.83
CA ASP A 702 13.02 2.54 -29.04
C ASP A 702 14.34 3.29 -29.15
N LEU A 703 14.37 4.58 -28.82
CA LEU A 703 15.61 5.38 -28.79
C LEU A 703 16.60 4.89 -27.72
N LEU A 704 16.11 4.47 -26.55
CA LEU A 704 16.97 3.88 -25.51
C LEU A 704 17.70 2.63 -26.01
N LYS A 705 17.07 1.83 -26.89
CA LYS A 705 17.69 0.63 -27.48
C LYS A 705 18.78 0.94 -28.49
N GLU A 706 18.77 2.15 -29.08
CA GLU A 706 19.84 2.59 -29.99
C GLU A 706 21.17 2.89 -29.26
N LYS A 707 21.12 3.13 -27.92
CA LYS A 707 22.30 3.35 -27.06
C LYS A 707 23.26 4.44 -27.57
N ARG A 708 22.72 5.51 -28.16
CA ARG A 708 23.46 6.65 -28.70
C ARG A 708 22.68 7.95 -28.57
N PRO A 709 23.36 9.11 -28.57
CA PRO A 709 22.68 10.37 -28.79
C PRO A 709 22.13 10.49 -30.22
N CYS A 710 21.04 11.21 -30.37
CA CYS A 710 20.47 11.58 -31.68
C CYS A 710 19.73 12.90 -31.63
N ARG A 711 19.66 13.58 -32.79
CA ARG A 711 18.76 14.73 -32.96
C ARG A 711 17.34 14.20 -33.20
N LEU A 712 16.37 14.80 -32.51
CA LEU A 712 14.98 14.37 -32.57
C LEU A 712 14.09 15.56 -32.96
N THR A 713 13.24 15.35 -33.96
CA THR A 713 12.15 16.27 -34.30
C THR A 713 10.83 15.54 -34.08
N LEU A 714 9.94 16.14 -33.28
CA LEU A 714 8.62 15.63 -32.94
C LEU A 714 7.55 16.54 -33.54
N GLU A 715 6.49 15.95 -34.09
CA GLU A 715 5.34 16.66 -34.66
C GLU A 715 4.04 16.15 -34.02
N TYR A 716 3.45 17.00 -33.16
CA TYR A 716 2.15 16.77 -32.55
C TYR A 716 1.07 17.53 -33.33
N VAL A 717 -0.12 16.94 -33.41
CA VAL A 717 -1.25 17.48 -34.17
C VAL A 717 -2.47 17.59 -33.26
N PHE A 718 -3.17 18.72 -33.32
CA PHE A 718 -4.48 18.89 -32.67
C PHE A 718 -5.43 19.69 -33.56
N GLN A 719 -6.73 19.57 -33.31
CA GLN A 719 -7.77 20.28 -34.06
C GLN A 719 -8.49 21.30 -33.19
N ALA A 720 -8.87 22.43 -33.78
CA ALA A 720 -9.64 23.48 -33.12
C ALA A 720 -10.80 23.97 -34.00
N GLU A 721 -12.00 24.03 -33.42
CA GLU A 721 -13.18 24.70 -33.96
C GLU A 721 -13.36 26.05 -33.27
N ASP A 722 -13.75 27.07 -34.05
CA ASP A 722 -13.97 28.43 -33.55
C ASP A 722 -12.88 28.93 -32.58
N PRO A 723 -11.62 29.15 -33.04
CA PRO A 723 -10.53 29.62 -32.19
C PRO A 723 -10.84 30.92 -31.43
N ALA A 724 -11.77 31.75 -31.94
CA ALA A 724 -12.18 32.99 -31.28
C ALA A 724 -13.04 32.74 -30.03
N GLY A 725 -13.74 31.60 -29.97
CA GLY A 725 -14.49 31.12 -28.79
C GLY A 725 -13.63 30.35 -27.78
N LEU A 726 -12.37 30.06 -28.10
CA LEU A 726 -11.40 29.46 -27.18
C LEU A 726 -10.68 30.58 -26.41
N SER A 727 -10.47 30.40 -25.11
CA SER A 727 -9.78 31.40 -24.30
C SER A 727 -8.73 30.77 -23.39
N GLU A 728 -7.73 31.60 -23.03
CA GLU A 728 -6.64 31.22 -22.11
C GLU A 728 -5.79 30.02 -22.61
N LEU A 729 -5.76 29.81 -23.93
CA LEU A 729 -5.04 28.70 -24.55
C LEU A 729 -3.54 28.76 -24.24
N SER A 730 -3.05 27.70 -23.61
CA SER A 730 -1.66 27.52 -23.23
C SER A 730 -1.15 26.17 -23.73
N PHE A 731 0.11 26.16 -24.18
CA PHE A 731 0.86 24.94 -24.41
C PHE A 731 1.65 24.60 -23.15
N VAL A 732 1.56 23.35 -22.71
CA VAL A 732 2.20 22.84 -21.51
C VAL A 732 3.14 21.71 -21.89
N THR A 733 4.38 21.79 -21.42
CA THR A 733 5.40 20.76 -21.64
C THR A 733 6.43 20.77 -20.50
N GLU A 734 7.15 19.67 -20.37
CA GLU A 734 8.22 19.52 -19.39
C GLU A 734 9.57 19.90 -20.00
N THR A 735 10.46 20.52 -19.21
CA THR A 735 11.80 20.95 -19.65
C THR A 735 11.79 21.75 -20.98
N PRO A 736 10.95 22.80 -21.12
CA PRO A 736 10.82 23.55 -22.38
C PRO A 736 12.15 24.14 -22.87
N ASP A 737 13.10 24.37 -21.96
CA ASP A 737 14.47 24.83 -22.23
C ASP A 737 15.29 23.86 -23.10
N LYS A 738 14.91 22.58 -23.16
CA LYS A 738 15.55 21.56 -24.01
C LYS A 738 15.00 21.50 -25.43
N TYR A 739 14.00 22.32 -25.76
CA TYR A 739 13.30 22.26 -27.04
C TYR A 739 13.35 23.58 -27.80
N ARG A 740 13.49 23.49 -29.13
CA ARG A 740 13.05 24.55 -30.04
C ARG A 740 11.65 24.22 -30.50
N ILE A 741 10.71 25.13 -30.25
CA ILE A 741 9.28 24.89 -30.47
C ILE A 741 8.77 25.83 -31.57
N SER A 742 7.94 25.31 -32.45
CA SER A 742 7.16 26.11 -33.39
C SER A 742 5.73 25.59 -33.48
N ILE A 743 4.78 26.50 -33.74
CA ILE A 743 3.38 26.15 -33.95
C ILE A 743 2.96 26.68 -35.32
N ASN A 744 2.40 25.82 -36.16
CA ASN A 744 2.02 26.14 -37.53
C ASN A 744 3.17 26.76 -38.35
N GLY A 745 4.40 26.28 -38.11
CA GLY A 745 5.63 26.76 -38.74
C GLY A 745 6.13 28.12 -38.22
N ARG A 746 5.46 28.74 -37.25
CA ARG A 746 5.89 29.98 -36.60
C ARG A 746 6.68 29.64 -35.33
N PRO A 747 7.93 30.12 -35.17
CA PRO A 747 8.69 29.91 -33.94
C PRO A 747 7.94 30.42 -32.71
N LEU A 748 7.91 29.60 -31.66
CA LEU A 748 7.35 29.93 -30.36
C LEU A 748 8.51 30.24 -29.41
N ALA A 749 8.62 31.49 -28.98
CA ALA A 749 9.50 31.85 -27.86
C ALA A 749 8.77 31.48 -26.57
N PHE A 750 9.16 30.36 -25.94
CA PHE A 750 8.53 29.89 -24.72
C PHE A 750 8.73 30.93 -23.61
N LYS A 751 7.64 31.56 -23.17
CA LYS A 751 7.62 32.48 -22.03
C LYS A 751 7.02 31.72 -20.87
N ASP A 752 7.81 31.55 -19.84
CA ASP A 752 7.37 30.79 -18.69
C ASP A 752 6.34 31.56 -17.88
N GLU A 753 5.08 31.15 -17.99
CA GLU A 753 3.91 31.81 -17.38
C GLU A 753 3.36 30.99 -16.20
N GLY A 754 4.21 30.16 -15.58
CA GLY A 754 3.86 29.31 -14.46
C GLY A 754 3.75 27.84 -14.88
N TRP A 755 2.87 27.10 -14.21
CA TRP A 755 2.78 25.64 -14.34
C TRP A 755 1.32 25.14 -14.28
N TYR A 756 1.11 23.89 -14.67
CA TYR A 756 -0.19 23.20 -14.64
C TYR A 756 -0.09 21.87 -13.90
N THR A 757 -0.83 21.69 -12.79
CA THR A 757 -0.87 20.46 -11.96
C THR A 757 0.42 20.17 -11.16
N ASP A 758 1.59 20.22 -11.80
CA ASP A 758 2.90 20.05 -11.16
C ASP A 758 3.86 21.14 -11.66
N ARG A 759 4.81 21.55 -10.83
CA ARG A 759 5.80 22.60 -11.16
C ARG A 759 6.66 22.26 -12.36
N ALA A 760 6.84 20.97 -12.66
CA ALA A 760 7.56 20.53 -13.86
C ALA A 760 6.81 20.84 -15.16
N PHE A 761 5.48 21.00 -15.11
CA PHE A 761 4.63 21.14 -16.31
C PHE A 761 4.49 22.63 -16.63
N ARG A 762 5.53 23.20 -17.23
CA ARG A 762 5.63 24.64 -17.51
C ARG A 762 4.68 25.02 -18.63
N ARG A 763 4.10 26.22 -18.57
CA ARG A 763 3.12 26.71 -19.57
C ARG A 763 3.56 28.01 -20.25
N THR A 764 3.12 28.17 -21.50
CA THR A 764 3.20 29.42 -22.27
C THR A 764 1.91 29.62 -23.06
N SER A 765 1.42 30.85 -23.15
CA SER A 765 0.25 31.21 -23.95
C SER A 765 0.48 30.97 -25.46
N ILE A 766 -0.53 30.44 -26.15
CA ILE A 766 -0.45 30.10 -27.59
C ILE A 766 -1.64 30.59 -28.44
N GLY A 767 -2.60 31.34 -27.87
CA GLY A 767 -3.82 31.75 -28.59
C GLY A 767 -3.57 32.32 -30.00
N ASP A 768 -2.60 33.21 -30.14
CA ASP A 768 -2.24 33.86 -31.43
C ASP A 768 -1.63 32.91 -32.48
N TYR A 769 -1.24 31.70 -32.08
CA TYR A 769 -0.65 30.69 -32.95
C TYR A 769 -1.70 29.71 -33.48
N VAL A 770 -2.83 29.58 -32.80
CA VAL A 770 -3.88 28.60 -33.12
C VAL A 770 -4.76 29.13 -34.25
N LYS A 771 -5.08 28.25 -35.20
CA LYS A 771 -5.99 28.51 -36.32
C LYS A 771 -7.12 27.49 -36.32
N GLU A 772 -8.18 27.78 -37.07
CA GLU A 772 -9.28 26.84 -37.27
C GLU A 772 -8.81 25.61 -38.04
N GLY A 773 -9.30 24.44 -37.65
CA GLY A 773 -8.90 23.15 -38.20
C GLY A 773 -7.61 22.62 -37.58
N VAL A 774 -6.73 22.08 -38.42
CA VAL A 774 -5.52 21.35 -38.00
C VAL A 774 -4.41 22.31 -37.60
N ASN A 775 -3.88 22.10 -36.39
CA ASN A 775 -2.74 22.80 -35.83
C ASN A 775 -1.59 21.82 -35.60
N VAL A 776 -0.36 22.26 -35.89
CA VAL A 776 0.84 21.42 -35.79
C VAL A 776 1.85 22.06 -34.85
N ILE A 777 2.31 21.31 -33.85
CA ILE A 777 3.39 21.70 -32.94
C ILE A 777 4.62 20.89 -33.30
N THR A 778 5.70 21.57 -33.65
CA THR A 778 6.99 20.93 -33.94
C THR A 778 7.96 21.24 -32.81
N MET A 779 8.59 20.20 -32.26
CA MET A 779 9.58 20.29 -31.19
C MET A 779 10.88 19.63 -31.63
N GLU A 780 11.99 20.37 -31.58
CA GLU A 780 13.33 19.85 -31.88
C GLU A 780 14.18 19.77 -30.62
N THR A 781 14.85 18.64 -30.39
CA THR A 781 15.73 18.42 -29.24
C THR A 781 16.88 17.46 -29.56
N GLU A 782 17.77 17.25 -28.60
CA GLU A 782 18.76 16.18 -28.59
C GLU A 782 18.37 15.14 -27.54
N PHE A 783 18.12 13.90 -28.00
CA PHE A 783 17.93 12.78 -27.09
C PHE A 783 19.30 12.26 -26.68
N PHE A 784 19.60 12.33 -25.39
CA PHE A 784 20.87 11.92 -24.82
C PHE A 784 20.64 11.18 -23.50
N GLN A 785 21.46 10.16 -23.24
CA GLN A 785 21.61 9.54 -21.93
C GLN A 785 23.08 9.27 -21.67
N ARG A 786 23.51 9.45 -20.42
CA ARG A 786 24.84 9.02 -19.95
C ARG A 786 24.93 7.49 -19.91
N GLN A 787 26.15 6.97 -20.04
CA GLN A 787 26.43 5.53 -20.11
C GLN A 787 25.80 4.72 -18.97
N LYS A 788 25.80 5.26 -17.74
CA LYS A 788 25.17 4.61 -16.57
C LYS A 788 23.72 4.21 -16.82
N VAL A 789 22.94 5.02 -17.55
CA VAL A 789 21.53 4.69 -17.85
C VAL A 789 21.44 3.43 -18.69
N TYR A 790 22.28 3.31 -19.72
CA TYR A 790 22.33 2.12 -20.57
C TYR A 790 22.84 0.89 -19.81
N ASP A 791 23.83 1.08 -18.93
CA ASP A 791 24.37 0.00 -18.10
C ASP A 791 23.31 -0.56 -17.14
N VAL A 792 22.47 0.30 -16.56
CA VAL A 792 21.36 -0.13 -15.68
C VAL A 792 20.24 -0.79 -16.47
N LEU A 793 19.83 -0.21 -17.60
CA LEU A 793 18.68 -0.73 -18.36
C LEU A 793 18.98 -2.03 -19.10
N PHE A 794 20.19 -2.14 -19.67
CA PHE A 794 20.57 -3.22 -20.59
C PHE A 794 21.74 -4.08 -20.09
N GLY A 795 22.26 -3.82 -18.89
CA GLY A 795 23.28 -4.65 -18.26
C GLY A 795 22.71 -5.99 -17.81
N GLU A 796 23.55 -7.03 -17.86
CA GLU A 796 23.19 -8.35 -17.35
C GLU A 796 23.13 -8.34 -15.82
N ASN A 797 22.11 -9.02 -15.27
CA ASN A 797 21.91 -9.22 -13.83
C ASN A 797 21.85 -7.94 -12.99
N VAL A 798 21.49 -6.80 -13.59
CA VAL A 798 21.28 -5.54 -12.86
C VAL A 798 20.09 -5.69 -11.93
N HIS A 799 20.36 -5.59 -10.63
CA HIS A 799 19.37 -5.69 -9.56
C HIS A 799 18.43 -4.48 -9.53
N GLU A 800 17.26 -4.64 -8.91
CA GLU A 800 16.24 -3.59 -8.79
C GLU A 800 16.76 -2.34 -8.07
N THR A 801 17.69 -2.48 -7.13
CA THR A 801 18.35 -1.38 -6.40
C THR A 801 18.95 -0.31 -7.31
N GLU A 802 19.49 -0.69 -8.47
CA GLU A 802 20.00 0.28 -9.46
C GLU A 802 18.89 0.88 -10.33
N ARG A 803 17.80 0.16 -10.55
CA ARG A 803 16.64 0.63 -11.33
C ARG A 803 15.81 1.64 -10.52
N ASN A 804 15.61 1.37 -9.23
CA ASN A 804 14.79 2.18 -8.32
C ASN A 804 15.37 3.58 -8.04
N LYS A 805 16.66 3.79 -8.31
CA LYS A 805 17.36 5.08 -8.20
C LYS A 805 17.75 5.72 -9.53
N LEU A 806 17.28 5.16 -10.65
CA LEU A 806 17.65 5.62 -11.99
C LEU A 806 17.16 7.05 -12.23
N THR A 807 18.00 7.86 -12.89
CA THR A 807 17.66 9.23 -13.33
C THR A 807 18.12 9.43 -14.76
N TYR A 808 17.18 9.72 -15.64
CA TYR A 808 17.40 9.99 -17.06
C TYR A 808 17.91 11.41 -17.30
N ASP A 809 18.67 11.61 -18.39
CA ASP A 809 19.17 12.93 -18.79
C ASP A 809 18.16 13.65 -19.71
N THR A 810 17.57 12.94 -20.66
CA THR A 810 16.42 13.39 -21.48
C THR A 810 15.22 12.47 -21.23
N GLU A 811 14.08 13.04 -20.86
CA GLU A 811 12.80 12.32 -20.74
C GLU A 811 11.83 12.90 -21.77
N LEU A 812 11.25 12.04 -22.59
CA LEU A 812 10.23 12.40 -23.58
C LEU A 812 8.86 12.15 -22.97
N GLU A 813 8.05 13.21 -22.90
CA GLU A 813 6.75 13.19 -22.25
C GLU A 813 5.62 13.69 -23.16
N ALA A 814 4.39 13.37 -22.76
CA ALA A 814 3.21 13.96 -23.36
C ALA A 814 3.22 15.48 -23.15
N CYS A 815 2.70 16.21 -24.14
CA CYS A 815 2.44 17.64 -24.02
C CYS A 815 0.93 17.87 -23.83
N TYR A 816 0.54 19.08 -23.41
CA TYR A 816 -0.88 19.38 -23.19
C TYR A 816 -1.26 20.72 -23.80
N ILE A 817 -2.47 20.80 -24.32
CA ILE A 817 -3.15 22.07 -24.55
C ILE A 817 -4.09 22.29 -23.38
N VAL A 818 -4.01 23.44 -22.73
CA VAL A 818 -4.80 23.78 -21.54
C VAL A 818 -5.48 25.12 -21.75
N GLY A 819 -6.72 25.26 -21.27
CA GLY A 819 -7.45 26.52 -21.32
C GLY A 819 -8.93 26.35 -21.04
N ARG A 820 -9.74 27.36 -21.43
CA ARG A 820 -11.20 27.31 -21.31
C ARG A 820 -11.80 26.91 -22.64
N PHE A 821 -12.07 25.61 -22.77
CA PHE A 821 -12.69 24.98 -23.92
C PHE A 821 -13.37 23.66 -23.52
N SER A 822 -14.19 23.11 -24.41
CA SER A 822 -14.62 21.71 -24.39
C SER A 822 -13.78 20.90 -25.37
N VAL A 823 -13.67 19.59 -25.13
CA VAL A 823 -13.07 18.63 -26.06
C VAL A 823 -14.17 17.77 -26.64
N LYS A 824 -14.46 17.91 -27.93
CA LYS A 824 -15.34 16.97 -28.64
C LYS A 824 -14.53 15.78 -29.10
N ASN A 825 -15.09 14.58 -29.02
CA ASN A 825 -14.58 13.42 -29.75
C ASN A 825 -15.54 13.07 -30.87
N ARG A 826 -15.05 12.99 -32.11
CA ARG A 826 -15.86 12.62 -33.28
C ARG A 826 -15.85 11.11 -33.55
N ALA A 827 -15.05 10.34 -32.81
CA ALA A 827 -15.08 8.89 -32.85
C ALA A 827 -16.24 8.33 -32.01
N ASP A 828 -16.70 7.14 -32.38
CA ASP A 828 -17.60 6.36 -31.53
C ASP A 828 -16.90 5.95 -30.22
N TRP A 829 -17.70 5.65 -29.19
CA TRP A 829 -17.20 5.23 -27.89
C TRP A 829 -18.11 4.16 -27.26
N THR A 830 -17.54 3.40 -26.32
CA THR A 830 -18.24 2.32 -25.60
C THR A 830 -17.82 2.25 -24.13
N TYR A 831 -18.75 1.92 -23.24
CA TYR A 831 -18.45 1.64 -21.83
C TYR A 831 -17.81 0.26 -21.64
N GLY A 832 -16.93 0.15 -20.65
CA GLY A 832 -16.36 -1.10 -20.15
C GLY A 832 -16.59 -1.28 -18.65
N GLU A 833 -15.91 -2.28 -18.09
CA GLU A 833 -15.91 -2.52 -16.64
C GLU A 833 -15.18 -1.40 -15.89
N ARG A 834 -15.40 -1.30 -14.57
CA ARG A 834 -14.67 -0.38 -13.68
C ARG A 834 -14.69 1.07 -14.18
N LYS A 835 -15.85 1.53 -14.66
CA LYS A 835 -16.09 2.90 -15.13
C LYS A 835 -15.32 3.26 -16.42
N ALA A 836 -14.74 2.30 -17.12
CA ALA A 836 -13.94 2.58 -18.32
C ALA A 836 -14.81 3.08 -19.49
N ILE A 837 -14.25 4.00 -20.29
CA ILE A 837 -14.81 4.48 -21.55
C ILE A 837 -13.73 4.34 -22.63
N PHE A 838 -14.01 3.57 -23.67
CA PHE A 838 -13.10 3.35 -24.80
C PHE A 838 -13.51 4.18 -26.00
N THR A 839 -12.57 4.87 -26.63
CA THR A 839 -12.83 5.70 -27.81
C THR A 839 -11.60 5.90 -28.70
N GLY A 840 -11.81 6.36 -29.93
CA GLY A 840 -10.73 6.76 -30.85
C GLY A 840 -10.09 8.10 -30.49
N SER A 841 -9.05 8.48 -31.22
CA SER A 841 -8.23 9.67 -30.95
C SER A 841 -8.65 10.94 -31.70
N ASP A 842 -9.87 11.03 -32.24
CA ASP A 842 -10.32 12.17 -33.05
C ASP A 842 -10.92 13.30 -32.20
N PHE A 843 -10.06 13.92 -31.39
CA PHE A 843 -10.41 15.01 -30.49
C PHE A 843 -10.29 16.39 -31.15
N VAL A 844 -11.25 17.27 -30.84
CA VAL A 844 -11.34 18.64 -31.36
C VAL A 844 -11.63 19.60 -30.22
N LEU A 845 -10.82 20.66 -30.09
CA LEU A 845 -11.11 21.77 -29.18
C LEU A 845 -12.30 22.55 -29.70
N ALA A 846 -13.29 22.81 -28.84
CA ALA A 846 -14.48 23.59 -29.17
C ALA A 846 -14.80 24.59 -28.05
N PRO A 847 -15.66 25.60 -28.29
CA PRO A 847 -16.08 26.53 -27.25
C PRO A 847 -16.59 25.81 -25.98
N PRO A 848 -16.41 26.40 -24.78
CA PRO A 848 -16.91 25.82 -23.53
C PRO A 848 -18.41 25.51 -23.56
N VAL A 849 -18.82 24.46 -22.85
CA VAL A 849 -20.23 24.14 -22.60
C VAL A 849 -20.72 24.81 -21.32
N GLU A 850 -21.99 25.20 -21.26
CA GLU A 850 -22.60 25.86 -20.09
C GLU A 850 -23.36 24.88 -19.18
N GLU A 851 -23.70 23.70 -19.68
CA GLU A 851 -24.46 22.66 -18.99
C GLU A 851 -23.87 21.28 -19.28
N VAL A 852 -24.05 20.36 -18.34
CA VAL A 852 -23.65 18.95 -18.47
C VAL A 852 -24.74 18.03 -17.98
N GLU A 853 -24.83 16.85 -18.56
CA GLU A 853 -25.61 15.76 -17.99
C GLU A 853 -24.79 15.04 -16.91
N SER A 854 -25.37 14.89 -15.73
CA SER A 854 -24.69 14.40 -14.51
C SER A 854 -24.00 13.05 -14.66
N ARG A 855 -24.55 12.16 -15.51
CA ARG A 855 -24.00 10.81 -15.73
C ARG A 855 -22.92 10.73 -16.82
N SER A 856 -22.74 11.79 -17.61
CA SER A 856 -21.93 11.79 -18.84
C SER A 856 -21.05 13.04 -18.94
N ILE A 857 -20.50 13.49 -17.81
CA ILE A 857 -19.68 14.72 -17.75
C ILE A 857 -18.44 14.57 -18.64
N THR A 858 -17.76 13.42 -18.60
CA THR A 858 -16.57 13.15 -19.45
C THR A 858 -16.89 13.37 -20.93
N GLU A 859 -17.98 12.79 -21.42
CA GLU A 859 -18.40 12.80 -22.81
C GLU A 859 -18.96 14.17 -23.24
N SER A 860 -19.46 14.96 -22.28
CA SER A 860 -19.99 16.32 -22.49
C SER A 860 -18.93 17.37 -22.83
N GLY A 861 -17.65 16.99 -22.92
CA GLY A 861 -16.56 17.90 -23.27
C GLY A 861 -15.32 17.82 -22.38
N PHE A 862 -15.28 16.88 -21.44
CA PHE A 862 -14.32 16.82 -20.33
C PHE A 862 -13.47 15.54 -20.36
N TRP A 863 -13.17 15.02 -21.56
CA TRP A 863 -12.41 13.77 -21.77
C TRP A 863 -11.08 13.70 -21.03
N PHE A 864 -10.31 14.79 -21.04
CA PHE A 864 -9.00 14.89 -20.34
C PHE A 864 -9.07 15.80 -19.12
N PHE A 865 -10.28 16.11 -18.66
CA PHE A 865 -10.47 17.03 -17.56
C PHE A 865 -9.93 16.44 -16.27
N ARG A 866 -9.20 17.28 -15.57
CA ARG A 866 -8.86 17.12 -14.16
C ARG A 866 -9.16 18.45 -13.48
N GLY A 867 -9.53 18.41 -12.21
CA GLY A 867 -9.75 19.62 -11.43
C GLY A 867 -11.15 19.79 -10.90
N LYS A 868 -11.53 21.04 -10.71
CA LYS A 868 -12.71 21.43 -9.95
C LYS A 868 -13.83 21.85 -10.90
N LEU A 869 -14.99 21.18 -10.81
CA LEU A 869 -16.19 21.51 -11.58
C LEU A 869 -17.34 21.82 -10.62
N LEU A 870 -17.81 23.06 -10.61
CA LEU A 870 -18.94 23.51 -9.79
C LEU A 870 -20.22 23.45 -10.61
N LEU A 871 -21.11 22.56 -10.23
CA LEU A 871 -22.41 22.35 -10.84
C LEU A 871 -23.50 22.96 -9.96
N GLU A 872 -24.52 23.56 -10.55
CA GLU A 872 -25.63 24.20 -9.84
C GLU A 872 -26.99 23.81 -10.39
N GLN A 873 -27.96 23.68 -9.48
CA GLN A 873 -29.37 23.53 -9.77
C GLN A 873 -30.19 24.20 -8.66
N THR A 874 -31.39 24.69 -9.00
CA THR A 874 -32.33 25.24 -8.02
C THR A 874 -33.45 24.23 -7.81
N VAL A 875 -33.79 23.98 -6.54
CA VAL A 875 -34.86 23.06 -6.14
C VAL A 875 -35.87 23.81 -5.29
N GLN A 876 -37.15 23.58 -5.52
CA GLN A 876 -38.21 24.18 -4.72
C GLN A 876 -38.56 23.24 -3.56
N VAL A 877 -38.51 23.75 -2.32
CA VAL A 877 -38.74 22.96 -1.11
C VAL A 877 -39.74 23.66 -0.20
N HIS A 878 -40.61 22.85 0.41
CA HIS A 878 -41.55 23.27 1.46
C HIS A 878 -41.31 22.41 2.72
N PRO A 879 -40.36 22.81 3.60
CA PRO A 879 -39.96 21.98 4.74
C PRO A 879 -41.11 21.67 5.70
N GLN A 880 -41.32 20.39 6.02
CA GLN A 880 -42.35 19.93 6.94
C GLN A 880 -41.77 19.54 8.30
N PRO A 881 -42.43 19.89 9.43
CA PRO A 881 -42.00 19.45 10.75
C PRO A 881 -41.90 17.92 10.85
N GLY A 882 -40.81 17.42 11.45
CA GLY A 882 -40.60 15.99 11.69
C GLY A 882 -40.00 15.21 10.52
N LYS A 883 -39.80 15.85 9.36
CA LYS A 883 -39.06 15.27 8.22
C LYS A 883 -37.62 15.77 8.22
N ARG A 884 -36.70 14.95 7.70
CA ARG A 884 -35.32 15.33 7.42
C ARG A 884 -35.08 15.30 5.93
N TYR A 885 -34.60 16.40 5.37
CA TYR A 885 -34.37 16.54 3.94
C TYR A 885 -32.92 16.22 3.63
N CYS A 886 -32.70 15.30 2.69
CA CYS A 886 -31.39 14.80 2.34
C CYS A 886 -31.07 14.98 0.86
N ILE A 887 -29.79 15.10 0.57
CA ILE A 887 -29.23 14.95 -0.77
C ILE A 887 -28.46 13.64 -0.79
N GLY A 888 -28.88 12.71 -1.66
CA GLY A 888 -28.32 11.36 -1.74
C GLY A 888 -27.78 11.05 -3.12
N PHE A 889 -26.68 10.28 -3.17
CA PHE A 889 -26.06 9.79 -4.40
C PHE A 889 -26.16 8.26 -4.46
N ALA A 890 -26.74 7.74 -5.53
CA ALA A 890 -26.80 6.30 -5.81
C ALA A 890 -25.53 5.81 -6.51
N GLU A 891 -24.91 6.64 -7.35
CA GLU A 891 -23.64 6.34 -8.02
C GLU A 891 -22.75 7.59 -8.00
N MET A 892 -21.46 7.40 -7.78
CA MET A 892 -20.45 8.46 -7.78
C MET A 892 -19.19 8.01 -8.52
N ASP A 893 -18.86 8.74 -9.58
CA ASP A 893 -17.68 8.51 -10.40
C ASP A 893 -16.72 9.69 -10.33
N PHE A 894 -16.48 10.17 -9.12
CA PHE A 894 -15.44 11.13 -8.84
C PHE A 894 -14.82 10.86 -7.46
N PRO A 895 -13.53 11.14 -7.25
CA PRO A 895 -12.84 10.83 -5.99
C PRO A 895 -13.49 11.42 -4.73
N ALA A 896 -13.89 12.68 -4.80
CA ALA A 896 -14.53 13.43 -3.73
C ALA A 896 -15.23 14.69 -4.28
N GLY A 897 -16.04 15.36 -3.46
CA GLY A 897 -16.65 16.63 -3.77
C GLY A 897 -17.05 17.44 -2.53
N LEU A 898 -17.63 18.62 -2.76
CA LEU A 898 -18.23 19.46 -1.71
C LEU A 898 -19.65 19.83 -2.10
N LEU A 899 -20.56 19.70 -1.13
CA LEU A 899 -21.96 20.05 -1.28
C LEU A 899 -22.22 21.39 -0.61
N TYR A 900 -22.92 22.29 -1.31
CA TYR A 900 -23.36 23.58 -0.81
C TYR A 900 -24.87 23.74 -0.94
N VAL A 901 -25.49 24.35 0.07
CA VAL A 901 -26.91 24.74 0.06
C VAL A 901 -26.98 26.23 0.38
N ASN A 902 -27.57 27.01 -0.52
CA ASN A 902 -27.70 28.46 -0.40
C ASN A 902 -26.36 29.17 -0.12
N GLY A 903 -25.27 28.64 -0.68
CA GLY A 903 -23.91 29.17 -0.52
C GLY A 903 -23.19 28.77 0.77
N LYS A 904 -23.82 27.98 1.66
CA LYS A 904 -23.18 27.40 2.86
C LYS A 904 -22.70 25.99 2.57
N GLU A 905 -21.48 25.65 3.02
CA GLU A 905 -20.94 24.29 2.92
C GLU A 905 -21.79 23.36 3.80
N ALA A 906 -22.35 22.33 3.19
CA ALA A 906 -23.22 21.36 3.83
C ALA A 906 -22.46 20.08 4.21
N ALA A 907 -21.61 19.58 3.30
CA ALA A 907 -20.85 18.35 3.52
C ALA A 907 -19.64 18.21 2.58
N VAL A 908 -18.64 17.47 3.05
CA VAL A 908 -17.66 16.82 2.16
C VAL A 908 -18.29 15.54 1.62
N VAL A 909 -18.39 15.44 0.31
CA VAL A 909 -18.92 14.27 -0.37
C VAL A 909 -17.78 13.31 -0.66
N GLY A 910 -17.66 12.24 0.12
CA GLY A 910 -16.55 11.31 -0.07
C GLY A 910 -16.71 9.97 0.62
N PHE A 911 -17.68 9.83 1.53
CA PHE A 911 -17.87 8.64 2.34
C PHE A 911 -19.30 8.11 2.30
N SER A 912 -19.45 6.78 2.27
CA SER A 912 -20.75 6.13 2.45
C SER A 912 -21.36 6.49 3.81
N PRO A 913 -22.70 6.67 3.92
CA PRO A 913 -23.75 6.25 2.96
C PRO A 913 -24.07 7.24 1.83
N PHE A 914 -23.22 8.24 1.57
CA PHE A 914 -23.44 9.26 0.52
C PHE A 914 -24.81 9.94 0.58
N SER A 915 -25.36 10.05 1.80
CA SER A 915 -26.66 10.65 2.10
C SER A 915 -26.44 11.73 3.14
N TYR A 916 -26.63 12.99 2.72
CA TYR A 916 -26.27 14.17 3.50
C TYR A 916 -27.51 14.93 3.91
N ASP A 917 -27.68 15.10 5.21
CA ASP A 917 -28.81 15.84 5.78
C ASP A 917 -28.58 17.35 5.64
N VAL A 918 -29.49 18.02 4.95
CA VAL A 918 -29.43 19.46 4.65
C VAL A 918 -30.60 20.23 5.23
N THR A 919 -31.39 19.59 6.11
CA THR A 919 -32.65 20.13 6.64
C THR A 919 -32.51 21.55 7.16
N ASP A 920 -31.46 21.80 7.95
CA ASP A 920 -31.25 23.06 8.67
C ASP A 920 -30.65 24.17 7.78
N LEU A 921 -30.36 23.87 6.51
CA LEU A 921 -29.84 24.81 5.51
C LEU A 921 -30.89 25.26 4.48
N LEU A 922 -32.06 24.60 4.47
CA LEU A 922 -33.12 24.87 3.51
C LEU A 922 -33.99 26.06 3.95
N GLU A 923 -34.45 26.80 2.96
CA GLU A 923 -35.40 27.91 3.08
C GLU A 923 -36.72 27.53 2.39
N GLU A 924 -37.81 28.22 2.75
CA GLU A 924 -39.10 28.05 2.09
C GLU A 924 -39.03 28.56 0.64
N GLY A 925 -39.40 27.72 -0.33
CA GLY A 925 -39.35 28.05 -1.75
C GLY A 925 -38.04 27.60 -2.42
N ASP A 926 -37.44 28.49 -3.21
CA ASP A 926 -36.29 28.17 -4.06
C ASP A 926 -35.00 28.06 -3.25
N ASN A 927 -34.29 26.95 -3.42
CA ASN A 927 -33.01 26.67 -2.79
C ASN A 927 -31.96 26.40 -3.85
N ARG A 928 -30.82 27.10 -3.79
CA ARG A 928 -29.69 26.85 -4.69
C ARG A 928 -28.81 25.75 -4.13
N ILE A 929 -28.68 24.67 -4.89
CA ILE A 929 -27.81 23.55 -4.57
C ILE A 929 -26.60 23.59 -5.49
N SER A 930 -25.40 23.56 -4.92
CA SER A 930 -24.16 23.54 -5.69
C SER A 930 -23.31 22.32 -5.30
N LEU A 931 -22.83 21.58 -6.29
CA LEU A 931 -21.92 20.44 -6.11
C LEU A 931 -20.57 20.76 -6.77
N LEU A 932 -19.52 20.86 -5.96
CA LEU A 932 -18.15 20.96 -6.44
C LEU A 932 -17.54 19.58 -6.57
N ILE A 933 -17.28 19.13 -7.79
CA ILE A 933 -16.63 17.85 -8.08
C ILE A 933 -15.12 18.04 -8.18
N PHE A 934 -14.36 17.14 -7.56
CA PHE A 934 -12.92 17.01 -7.75
C PHE A 934 -12.63 15.86 -8.72
N ALA A 935 -12.40 16.16 -10.00
CA ALA A 935 -12.03 15.17 -11.01
C ALA A 935 -10.58 14.69 -10.80
N SER A 936 -10.37 13.39 -10.99
CA SER A 936 -9.11 12.69 -10.75
C SER A 936 -8.05 13.02 -11.82
N ASN A 937 -6.79 12.66 -11.55
CA ASN A 937 -5.71 12.79 -12.53
C ASN A 937 -5.74 11.70 -13.62
N ARG A 938 -6.63 10.70 -13.51
CA ARG A 938 -6.64 9.51 -14.36
C ARG A 938 -6.84 9.81 -15.85
N ASN A 939 -7.70 10.76 -16.16
CA ASN A 939 -8.00 11.15 -17.54
C ASN A 939 -6.93 12.09 -18.14
N LEU A 940 -6.18 12.81 -17.30
CA LEU A 940 -5.05 13.62 -17.74
C LEU A 940 -3.77 12.77 -17.94
N LEU A 941 -3.42 11.95 -16.95
CA LEU A 941 -2.12 11.28 -16.82
C LEU A 941 -2.11 9.82 -17.26
N GLY A 942 -3.27 9.19 -17.42
CA GLY A 942 -3.38 7.80 -17.87
C GLY A 942 -3.32 6.77 -16.74
N PRO A 943 -3.12 5.48 -17.05
CA PRO A 943 -2.75 4.92 -18.36
C PRO A 943 -3.88 4.97 -19.41
N HIS A 944 -3.66 5.62 -20.55
CA HIS A 944 -4.69 5.79 -21.59
C HIS A 944 -4.81 4.61 -22.56
N HIS A 945 -3.75 3.83 -22.75
CA HIS A 945 -3.66 2.86 -23.86
C HIS A 945 -3.72 1.40 -23.40
N ARG A 946 -4.66 1.08 -22.51
CA ARG A 946 -4.84 -0.27 -21.95
C ARG A 946 -6.15 -0.89 -22.41
N VAL A 947 -6.07 -2.12 -22.89
CA VAL A 947 -7.25 -2.88 -23.33
C VAL A 947 -8.21 -3.21 -22.20
N GLU A 948 -7.72 -3.26 -20.95
CA GLU A 948 -8.56 -3.49 -19.77
C GLU A 948 -9.29 -2.23 -19.26
N GLY A 949 -8.92 -1.04 -19.76
CA GLY A 949 -9.46 0.22 -19.25
C GLY A 949 -8.87 0.61 -17.90
N GLU A 950 -9.70 0.65 -16.85
CA GLU A 950 -9.27 1.00 -15.49
C GLU A 950 -8.67 -0.21 -14.75
N ASN A 951 -7.46 -0.02 -14.22
CA ASN A 951 -6.72 -1.05 -13.50
C ASN A 951 -6.60 -0.71 -12.01
N TYR A 952 -6.62 -1.74 -11.17
CA TYR A 952 -6.51 -1.64 -9.71
C TYR A 952 -5.11 -1.99 -9.19
N ASP A 953 -4.21 -2.29 -10.13
CA ASP A 953 -2.77 -2.43 -9.96
C ASP A 953 -2.11 -1.57 -11.06
N VAL A 954 -1.70 -0.36 -10.70
CA VAL A 954 -1.17 0.65 -11.62
C VAL A 954 0.28 0.97 -11.28
N GLY A 955 1.20 0.57 -12.15
CA GLY A 955 2.63 0.86 -11.99
C GLY A 955 3.30 1.19 -13.32
N PRO A 956 4.63 1.38 -13.36
CA PRO A 956 5.33 1.76 -14.59
C PRO A 956 5.04 0.83 -15.79
N HIS A 957 4.82 -0.45 -15.52
CA HIS A 957 4.52 -1.47 -16.52
C HIS A 957 3.16 -1.24 -17.24
N THR A 958 2.15 -0.66 -16.57
CA THR A 958 0.82 -0.42 -17.17
C THR A 958 0.83 0.68 -18.23
N PHE A 959 1.88 1.47 -18.32
CA PHE A 959 2.02 2.54 -19.32
C PHE A 959 2.83 2.10 -20.56
N LEU A 960 3.49 0.94 -20.49
CA LEU A 960 4.56 0.57 -21.43
C LEU A 960 4.41 -0.82 -22.05
N ASP A 961 3.51 -1.64 -21.54
CA ASP A 961 3.28 -3.01 -22.00
C ASP A 961 2.56 -3.05 -23.36
N ARG A 962 3.34 -3.34 -24.40
CA ARG A 962 2.87 -3.45 -25.79
C ARG A 962 1.95 -4.65 -26.04
N SER A 963 1.99 -5.68 -25.19
CA SER A 963 1.18 -6.89 -25.39
C SER A 963 -0.30 -6.68 -25.09
N ARG A 964 -0.61 -5.63 -24.30
CA ARG A 964 -1.96 -5.25 -23.88
C ARG A 964 -2.29 -3.79 -24.25
N TRP A 965 -1.72 -3.33 -25.37
CA TRP A 965 -1.87 -1.97 -25.86
C TRP A 965 -3.20 -1.78 -26.59
N TYR A 966 -3.88 -0.67 -26.30
CA TYR A 966 -5.05 -0.20 -27.04
C TYR A 966 -4.67 1.05 -27.85
N ASP A 967 -4.85 1.02 -29.17
CA ASP A 967 -4.47 2.13 -30.06
C ASP A 967 -5.34 3.38 -29.89
N GLY A 968 -6.52 3.25 -29.28
CA GLY A 968 -7.36 4.38 -28.88
C GLY A 968 -7.05 4.88 -27.47
N PHE A 969 -8.02 5.57 -26.88
CA PHE A 969 -7.98 6.03 -25.49
C PHE A 969 -9.00 5.27 -24.63
N ALA A 970 -8.54 4.86 -23.46
CA ALA A 970 -9.34 4.37 -22.36
C ALA A 970 -9.32 5.40 -21.22
N PHE A 971 -10.50 5.97 -20.95
CA PHE A 971 -10.75 6.92 -19.87
C PHE A 971 -11.55 6.28 -18.75
N VAL A 972 -11.67 6.99 -17.64
CA VAL A 972 -12.67 6.72 -16.60
C VAL A 972 -13.81 7.73 -16.70
N ARG A 973 -15.03 7.27 -16.44
CA ARG A 973 -16.21 8.13 -16.36
C ARG A 973 -16.06 9.09 -15.18
N CYS A 974 -16.41 10.35 -15.40
CA CYS A 974 -16.65 11.35 -14.37
C CYS A 974 -18.14 11.65 -14.37
N GLY A 975 -18.81 11.56 -13.22
CA GLY A 975 -20.25 11.75 -13.14
C GLY A 975 -20.86 11.28 -11.83
N PHE A 976 -22.18 11.36 -11.74
CA PHE A 976 -22.96 10.87 -10.61
C PHE A 976 -24.41 10.59 -10.98
N ARG A 977 -25.08 9.82 -10.12
CA ARG A 977 -26.51 9.57 -10.17
C ARG A 977 -27.13 9.90 -8.81
N MET A 978 -28.17 10.74 -8.80
CA MET A 978 -28.88 11.08 -7.57
C MET A 978 -29.78 9.92 -7.10
N GLN A 979 -29.95 9.76 -5.79
CA GLN A 979 -30.73 8.67 -5.18
C GLN A 979 -32.17 8.58 -5.74
N GLN A 980 -32.81 9.73 -5.94
CA GLN A 980 -34.19 9.79 -6.48
C GLN A 980 -34.32 9.12 -7.86
N GLU A 981 -33.29 9.22 -8.71
CA GLU A 981 -33.29 8.60 -10.05
C GLU A 981 -33.14 7.08 -10.00
N ALA A 982 -32.64 6.54 -8.89
CA ALA A 982 -32.54 5.10 -8.65
C ALA A 982 -33.86 4.53 -8.12
N ASP A 983 -34.57 5.31 -7.31
CA ASP A 983 -35.85 4.91 -6.69
C ASP A 983 -37.05 4.96 -7.66
N GLY A 984 -36.82 5.24 -8.95
CA GLY A 984 -37.87 5.32 -9.98
C GLY A 984 -38.83 6.50 -9.81
N CYS A 985 -38.42 7.53 -9.05
CA CYS A 985 -39.22 8.71 -8.73
C CYS A 985 -38.89 9.89 -9.68
N ILE A 986 -39.02 9.71 -11.00
CA ILE A 986 -39.01 10.81 -11.97
C ILE A 986 -40.20 10.69 -12.91
#